data_AF-E8LHZ5-F1
#
_entry.id   AF-E8LHZ5-F1
#
_cell.length_a   1.000
_cell.length_b   1.000
_cell.length_c   1.000
_cell.angle_alpha   90.00
_cell.angle_beta   90.00
_cell.angle_gamma   90.00
#
_symmetry.space_group_name_H-M   'P 1'
#
loop_
_entity.id
_entity.type
_entity.pdbx_description
1 polymer ?
#
loop_
_entity_poly.entity_id
_entity_poly.type
_entity_poly.pdbx_seq_one_letter_code
_entity_poly.pdbx_strand_id
1 'polypeptide(L)'
;MLHNGIYDRLLTLADLNDLEEEKITIKETKSVRADPEGISSIVNFIKNILRSYINEHEDDKNLLPSLYKILNQTIRELPSSTISAPVNPLTILQEIRKSELIPTYSRPSLPLNINQIFTGVNGEIPFINEIKAEIRSADNICFFISFIKYYGFLQIEKDLKDFLDRGGNLTILTSTYIGATESRALEEFSKLKNTHIKICYDSKKVRMHAKAFIFKRNNGCGSAYVGSSNLSRSALNSGLEWNIKISELYDFFLYQKVLNSFDFFLNSPDFEEFSGKVEEIEKLRHALQEEKNPKNNITNTQNTTFFNIKPYDYQQEILDKLAIQRTLYNRNKNLIVAATGTGKTVIAAFDYLRFKQQQDKNKQTSRLLFVAHRKEILEQALQTFRYILRNPNFGEICCSGEKPISRENLFITIQSLDVRNICTVNGGANFYDFIIVDEAHHGGADSYQDLFKYLKPKILLGLTATPERNDDRQIFQYFDNGVTAAIRLPQALEKGLLCPFAYFGISDTVDLSSIAMKNGEYDTKQLEKVFVDDSKSAFYRADNIIKTLLHYVDNIEKTKALGFCVNIKHAQYMANFFNQNSDIKALALNSRSSSQERANAQKELIDGKISIIFTVDLYNEGVDIPQVNTVLFLRPTNSLTIFLQQLGRGLRLYPGKDHLVVLDFIAKAARNFNYSSRFQALLNKGTKSLQDEIKDGFINLPPNCFIELQKEAMKNVLDNIKSAQNTNKNLTTKIMQLRDQIEKVPSLQEFIEYYQLDLGDIYNNNRSFSSLLTNALIIKEDFYTNSKQGFQFFQKISHINSQRFLSFIKESLLEEQIDITNQFFKMLFISYYRDEKNGDIEAFKRFLFSKNIKDELQQLIAVLENNIDVPLKPLTTNSPLDLYGTYTRDQLLSALDYDNPTTQVKGHFYDKKNNINILMVTLHKNLNEYSENTLYEDYAIDNQTFHWQTSNNVKIESKEGQRLINSKNNMLLFVRDKKYNKNKTRAPYACLGFATPISYEGESPINFKLKLQNEIPAKYLSKSILYN
;
A
#
# COMPACT_ATOMS: atom_id res chain seq x y z
N MET A 1 24.15 -19.32 -47.22
CA MET A 1 24.23 -20.74 -47.59
C MET A 1 24.17 -21.57 -46.32
N LEU A 2 23.49 -22.73 -46.40
CA LEU A 2 22.97 -23.64 -45.36
C LEU A 2 21.61 -23.21 -44.75
N HIS A 3 20.58 -24.04 -44.66
CA HIS A 3 19.97 -25.04 -45.56
C HIS A 3 18.63 -25.46 -44.91
N ASN A 4 17.56 -25.49 -45.70
CA ASN A 4 16.31 -26.26 -45.58
C ASN A 4 15.86 -26.71 -44.17
N GLY A 5 15.08 -25.87 -43.50
CA GLY A 5 14.17 -26.30 -42.44
C GLY A 5 12.80 -26.67 -43.04
N ILE A 6 12.11 -27.61 -42.39
CA ILE A 6 10.85 -28.27 -42.83
C ILE A 6 9.71 -27.30 -43.23
N TYR A 7 9.84 -26.00 -42.94
CA TYR A 7 8.90 -24.95 -43.33
C TYR A 7 8.91 -24.57 -44.82
N ASP A 8 9.94 -24.91 -45.60
CA ASP A 8 10.05 -24.51 -47.02
C ASP A 8 9.41 -25.51 -48.01
N ARG A 9 8.74 -26.58 -47.55
CA ARG A 9 7.93 -27.45 -48.42
C ARG A 9 6.45 -27.11 -48.28
N LEU A 10 5.90 -26.45 -49.30
CA LEU A 10 4.46 -26.46 -49.55
C LEU A 10 4.02 -27.91 -49.76
N LEU A 11 3.47 -28.53 -48.72
CA LEU A 11 2.91 -29.88 -48.77
C LEU A 11 1.72 -29.86 -49.74
N THR A 12 1.81 -30.65 -50.80
CA THR A 12 0.67 -30.92 -51.69
C THR A 12 -0.10 -32.12 -51.13
N LEU A 13 -1.38 -32.29 -51.52
CA LEU A 13 -2.23 -33.41 -51.09
C LEU A 13 -1.62 -34.81 -51.32
N ALA A 14 -0.57 -34.94 -52.13
CA ALA A 14 0.19 -36.17 -52.30
C ALA A 14 1.07 -36.52 -51.07
N ASP A 15 1.58 -35.52 -50.35
CA ASP A 15 2.51 -35.71 -49.22
C ASP A 15 1.80 -36.14 -47.91
N LEU A 16 0.47 -36.04 -47.85
CA LEU A 16 -0.35 -36.43 -46.68
C LEU A 16 -0.64 -37.93 -46.64
N ASN A 17 -0.57 -38.64 -47.78
CA ASN A 17 -0.89 -40.07 -47.83
C ASN A 17 0.26 -40.97 -47.35
N ASP A 18 1.49 -40.44 -47.25
CA ASP A 18 2.68 -41.21 -46.81
C ASP A 18 2.89 -41.21 -45.27
N LEU A 19 2.01 -40.54 -44.50
CA LEU A 19 2.13 -40.41 -43.04
C LEU A 19 1.28 -41.43 -42.24
N GLU A 20 0.65 -42.41 -42.88
CA GLU A 20 -0.26 -43.36 -42.21
C GLU A 20 0.40 -44.48 -41.38
N GLU A 21 1.73 -44.61 -41.32
CA GLU A 21 2.37 -45.79 -40.68
C GLU A 21 3.07 -45.61 -39.32
N GLU A 22 3.17 -44.40 -38.74
CA GLU A 22 3.71 -44.27 -37.38
C GLU A 22 2.60 -44.24 -36.31
N LYS A 23 2.36 -45.40 -35.69
CA LYS A 23 1.48 -45.58 -34.52
C LYS A 23 1.98 -44.77 -33.31
N ILE A 24 1.52 -43.52 -33.19
CA ILE A 24 1.67 -42.73 -31.98
C ILE A 24 0.87 -43.39 -30.85
N THR A 25 1.57 -43.96 -29.88
CA THR A 25 0.96 -44.60 -28.71
C THR A 25 0.69 -43.54 -27.64
N ILE A 26 -0.57 -43.11 -27.49
CA ILE A 26 -0.97 -42.14 -26.46
C ILE A 26 -1.08 -42.86 -25.11
N LYS A 27 -0.21 -42.53 -24.15
CA LYS A 27 -0.33 -43.00 -22.76
C LYS A 27 -1.29 -42.10 -21.97
N GLU A 28 -2.36 -42.69 -21.46
CA GLU A 28 -3.28 -42.02 -20.52
C GLU A 28 -2.59 -41.77 -19.17
N THR A 29 -2.58 -40.51 -18.72
CA THR A 29 -2.21 -40.15 -17.34
C THR A 29 -3.20 -39.15 -16.74
N LYS A 30 -3.35 -39.26 -15.41
CA LYS A 30 -4.51 -38.78 -14.61
C LYS A 30 -4.66 -37.25 -14.54
N SER A 31 -5.88 -36.80 -14.88
CA SER A 31 -6.65 -35.63 -14.43
C SER A 31 -5.91 -34.43 -13.81
N VAL A 32 -5.90 -33.31 -14.53
CA VAL A 32 -5.68 -31.95 -13.98
C VAL A 32 -6.69 -30.96 -14.61
N ARG A 33 -7.12 -29.96 -13.84
CA ARG A 33 -8.24 -29.04 -14.14
C ARG A 33 -8.02 -28.14 -15.36
N ALA A 34 -9.13 -27.91 -16.09
CA ALA A 34 -9.24 -27.07 -17.28
C ALA A 34 -9.04 -25.57 -17.00
N ASP A 35 -8.35 -24.90 -17.92
CA ASP A 35 -8.16 -23.45 -17.98
C ASP A 35 -9.00 -22.88 -19.15
N PRO A 36 -9.87 -21.87 -18.92
CA PRO A 36 -10.66 -21.19 -19.96
C PRO A 36 -9.85 -20.62 -21.14
N GLU A 37 -8.60 -20.17 -20.94
CA GLU A 37 -7.79 -19.52 -21.99
C GLU A 37 -7.42 -20.48 -23.14
N GLY A 38 -7.17 -21.76 -22.81
CA GLY A 38 -6.86 -22.78 -23.79
C GLY A 38 -8.05 -23.10 -24.69
N ILE A 39 -9.26 -23.14 -24.11
CA ILE A 39 -10.51 -23.38 -24.84
C ILE A 39 -10.79 -22.22 -25.81
N SER A 40 -10.61 -20.98 -25.34
CA SER A 40 -10.78 -19.78 -26.16
C SER A 40 -9.81 -19.73 -27.35
N SER A 41 -8.56 -20.17 -27.14
CA SER A 41 -7.55 -20.22 -28.21
C SER A 41 -7.89 -21.20 -29.34
N ILE A 42 -8.47 -22.36 -29.02
CA ILE A 42 -8.92 -23.34 -30.02
C ILE A 42 -10.15 -22.83 -30.78
N VAL A 43 -11.11 -22.24 -30.06
CA VAL A 43 -12.28 -21.61 -30.67
C VAL A 43 -11.85 -20.49 -31.63
N ASN A 44 -10.81 -19.73 -31.28
CA ASN A 44 -10.26 -18.68 -32.11
C ASN A 44 -9.49 -19.21 -33.33
N PHE A 45 -8.76 -20.32 -33.20
CA PHE A 45 -8.12 -20.97 -34.35
C PHE A 45 -9.15 -21.46 -35.38
N ILE A 46 -10.21 -22.11 -34.91
CA ILE A 46 -11.33 -22.55 -35.75
C ILE A 46 -12.03 -21.34 -36.39
N LYS A 47 -12.26 -20.28 -35.62
CA LYS A 47 -12.85 -19.02 -36.11
C LYS A 47 -11.98 -18.35 -37.18
N ASN A 48 -10.66 -18.40 -37.04
CA ASN A 48 -9.73 -17.83 -38.01
C ASN A 48 -9.64 -18.65 -39.30
N ILE A 49 -9.66 -19.98 -39.22
CA ILE A 49 -9.76 -20.85 -40.41
C ILE A 49 -11.07 -20.58 -41.15
N LEU A 50 -12.19 -20.53 -40.44
CA LEU A 50 -13.50 -20.26 -41.05
C LEU A 50 -13.54 -18.86 -41.66
N ARG A 51 -12.93 -17.85 -41.03
CA ARG A 51 -12.82 -16.49 -41.58
C ARG A 51 -11.97 -16.43 -42.85
N SER A 52 -10.83 -17.13 -42.87
CA SER A 52 -9.98 -17.21 -44.07
C SER A 52 -10.74 -17.85 -45.23
N TYR A 53 -11.47 -18.93 -44.95
CA TYR A 53 -12.28 -19.64 -45.95
C TYR A 53 -13.47 -18.80 -46.46
N ILE A 54 -14.10 -18.02 -45.58
CA ILE A 54 -15.19 -17.10 -45.97
C ILE A 54 -14.66 -15.98 -46.86
N ASN A 55 -13.53 -15.36 -46.50
CA ASN A 55 -12.95 -14.27 -47.26
C ASN A 55 -12.43 -14.70 -48.64
N GLU A 56 -11.96 -15.94 -48.79
CA GLU A 56 -11.52 -16.49 -50.09
C GLU A 56 -12.67 -16.87 -51.02
N HIS A 57 -13.90 -17.03 -50.49
CA HIS A 57 -15.07 -17.53 -51.23
C HIS A 57 -16.30 -16.62 -51.07
N GLU A 58 -16.08 -15.33 -50.84
CA GLU A 58 -17.11 -14.33 -50.51
C GLU A 58 -18.22 -14.21 -51.60
N ASP A 59 -17.90 -14.53 -52.86
CA ASP A 59 -18.82 -14.49 -54.00
C ASP A 59 -19.60 -15.80 -54.26
N ASP A 60 -19.34 -16.87 -53.49
CA ASP A 60 -20.00 -18.16 -53.69
C ASP A 60 -21.39 -18.18 -53.02
N LYS A 61 -22.46 -18.16 -53.84
CA LYS A 61 -23.85 -18.18 -53.37
C LYS A 61 -24.22 -19.43 -52.55
N ASN A 62 -23.39 -20.48 -52.59
CA ASN A 62 -23.58 -21.72 -51.82
C ASN A 62 -22.67 -21.84 -50.60
N LEU A 63 -21.96 -20.77 -50.20
CA LEU A 63 -21.07 -20.75 -49.05
C LEU A 63 -21.80 -21.01 -47.73
N LEU A 64 -22.94 -20.34 -47.51
CA LEU A 64 -23.72 -20.47 -46.26
C LEU A 64 -24.26 -21.89 -46.04
N PRO A 65 -24.91 -22.55 -47.03
CA PRO A 65 -25.35 -23.94 -46.89
C PRO A 65 -24.20 -24.93 -46.67
N SER A 66 -23.04 -24.70 -47.28
CA SER A 66 -21.86 -25.56 -47.15
C SER A 66 -21.21 -25.44 -45.77
N LEU A 67 -21.10 -24.22 -45.23
CA LEU A 67 -20.67 -23.97 -43.86
C LEU A 67 -21.64 -24.58 -42.84
N TYR A 68 -22.95 -24.47 -43.06
CA TYR A 68 -23.96 -25.12 -42.23
C TYR A 68 -23.85 -26.66 -42.28
N LYS A 69 -23.52 -27.23 -43.44
CA LYS A 69 -23.33 -28.68 -43.59
C LYS A 69 -22.08 -29.15 -42.85
N ILE A 70 -20.96 -28.43 -42.98
CA ILE A 70 -19.71 -28.71 -42.25
C ILE A 70 -19.94 -28.62 -40.74
N LEU A 71 -20.51 -27.51 -40.24
CA LEU A 71 -20.82 -27.33 -38.82
C LEU A 71 -21.72 -28.45 -38.28
N ASN A 72 -22.79 -28.81 -39.00
CA ASN A 72 -23.69 -29.88 -38.58
C ASN A 72 -23.04 -31.27 -38.65
N GLN A 73 -22.09 -31.49 -39.57
CA GLN A 73 -21.37 -32.74 -39.69
C GLN A 73 -20.33 -32.89 -38.58
N THR A 74 -19.60 -31.81 -38.26
CA THR A 74 -18.69 -31.73 -37.10
C THR A 74 -19.45 -31.89 -35.78
N ILE A 75 -20.68 -31.37 -35.67
CA ILE A 75 -21.54 -31.54 -34.50
C ILE A 75 -22.10 -32.98 -34.40
N ARG A 76 -22.37 -33.65 -35.54
CA ARG A 76 -22.88 -35.03 -35.59
C ARG A 76 -21.82 -36.09 -35.37
N GLU A 77 -20.57 -35.83 -35.73
CA GLU A 77 -19.43 -36.72 -35.50
C GLU A 77 -18.88 -36.64 -34.05
N LEU A 78 -19.38 -35.71 -33.23
CA LEU A 78 -19.15 -35.72 -31.79
C LEU A 78 -19.96 -36.87 -31.16
N PRO A 79 -19.32 -37.92 -30.60
CA PRO A 79 -20.02 -39.10 -30.13
C PRO A 79 -20.92 -38.75 -28.93
N SER A 80 -22.22 -39.02 -29.05
CA SER A 80 -23.23 -38.74 -28.03
C SER A 80 -23.13 -39.64 -26.77
N SER A 81 -22.09 -40.47 -26.64
CA SER A 81 -21.93 -41.43 -25.53
C SER A 81 -20.52 -41.52 -24.93
N THR A 82 -19.63 -40.55 -25.17
CA THR A 82 -18.29 -40.52 -24.55
C THR A 82 -17.95 -39.11 -24.06
N ILE A 83 -18.70 -38.62 -23.08
CA ILE A 83 -18.19 -37.58 -22.17
C ILE A 83 -17.34 -38.27 -21.11
N SER A 84 -16.16 -38.74 -21.51
CA SER A 84 -15.07 -39.06 -20.60
C SER A 84 -13.82 -38.32 -21.08
N ALA A 85 -13.63 -37.15 -20.50
CA ALA A 85 -12.48 -36.25 -20.59
C ALA A 85 -12.15 -35.66 -21.99
N PRO A 86 -12.18 -34.31 -22.15
CA PRO A 86 -11.65 -33.68 -23.36
C PRO A 86 -10.12 -33.83 -23.40
N VAL A 87 -9.59 -34.35 -24.50
CA VAL A 87 -8.16 -34.33 -24.80
C VAL A 87 -7.72 -32.86 -24.90
N ASN A 88 -6.74 -32.48 -24.08
CA ASN A 88 -6.31 -31.11 -23.88
C ASN A 88 -5.39 -30.63 -25.03
N PRO A 89 -5.74 -29.59 -25.80
CA PRO A 89 -4.88 -29.08 -26.87
C PRO A 89 -3.61 -28.35 -26.38
N LEU A 90 -3.48 -28.09 -25.08
CA LEU A 90 -2.22 -27.68 -24.46
C LEU A 90 -1.12 -28.75 -24.58
N THR A 91 -1.47 -30.03 -24.69
CA THR A 91 -0.48 -31.11 -24.88
C THR A 91 0.16 -31.01 -26.27
N ILE A 92 -0.61 -30.59 -27.27
CA ILE A 92 -0.12 -30.30 -28.62
C ILE A 92 0.78 -29.05 -28.59
N LEU A 93 0.38 -27.99 -27.88
CA LEU A 93 1.19 -26.78 -27.71
C LEU A 93 2.47 -26.97 -26.88
N GLN A 94 2.48 -27.89 -25.92
CA GLN A 94 3.66 -28.21 -25.10
C GLN A 94 4.68 -29.08 -25.85
N GLU A 95 4.23 -29.96 -26.75
CA GLU A 95 5.12 -30.65 -27.69
C GLU A 95 5.73 -29.66 -28.70
N ILE A 96 4.95 -28.69 -29.20
CA ILE A 96 5.48 -27.58 -30.04
C ILE A 96 6.49 -26.70 -29.28
N ARG A 97 6.37 -26.59 -27.94
CA ARG A 97 7.27 -25.76 -27.12
C ARG A 97 8.65 -26.39 -26.87
N LYS A 98 8.85 -27.67 -27.21
CA LYS A 98 10.16 -28.32 -27.11
C LYS A 98 11.09 -27.97 -28.27
N SER A 99 10.63 -27.32 -29.33
CA SER A 99 11.49 -26.73 -30.35
C SER A 99 11.87 -25.29 -29.99
N GLU A 100 13.07 -25.15 -29.43
CA GLU A 100 13.97 -23.98 -29.41
C GLU A 100 13.47 -22.63 -28.83
N LEU A 101 14.09 -22.26 -27.69
CA LEU A 101 14.50 -20.90 -27.27
C LEU A 101 13.60 -19.71 -27.64
N ILE A 102 12.35 -19.66 -27.15
CA ILE A 102 11.57 -18.40 -27.13
C ILE A 102 11.79 -17.70 -25.77
N PRO A 103 12.21 -16.42 -25.74
CA PRO A 103 12.40 -15.69 -24.48
C PRO A 103 11.10 -15.58 -23.67
N THR A 104 11.15 -15.89 -22.38
CA THR A 104 10.03 -15.73 -21.46
C THR A 104 9.87 -14.24 -21.09
N TYR A 105 9.08 -13.49 -21.85
CA TYR A 105 8.73 -12.11 -21.51
C TYR A 105 7.66 -12.02 -20.41
N SER A 106 7.73 -10.99 -19.57
CA SER A 106 6.67 -10.66 -18.60
C SER A 106 5.42 -10.22 -19.35
N ARG A 107 4.31 -10.95 -19.18
CA ARG A 107 3.02 -10.62 -19.81
C ARG A 107 2.36 -9.41 -19.14
N PRO A 108 1.49 -8.65 -19.86
CA PRO A 108 0.58 -7.68 -19.26
C PRO A 108 -0.23 -8.26 -18.12
N SER A 109 -0.56 -7.42 -17.14
CA SER A 109 -1.29 -7.87 -15.94
C SER A 109 -2.75 -8.17 -16.27
N LEU A 110 -3.27 -7.54 -17.34
CA LEU A 110 -4.57 -7.83 -17.90
C LEU A 110 -4.48 -8.73 -19.13
N PRO A 111 -5.43 -9.66 -19.31
CA PRO A 111 -5.52 -10.46 -20.52
C PRO A 111 -5.55 -9.60 -21.80
N LEU A 112 -4.95 -10.12 -22.87
CA LEU A 112 -4.91 -9.44 -24.17
C LEU A 112 -6.24 -9.52 -24.93
N ASN A 113 -7.22 -10.27 -24.45
CA ASN A 113 -8.50 -10.54 -25.10
C ASN A 113 -9.70 -9.82 -24.46
N ILE A 114 -9.48 -8.90 -23.53
CA ILE A 114 -10.54 -8.15 -22.87
C ILE A 114 -10.39 -6.64 -23.11
N ASN A 115 -11.52 -5.95 -23.16
CA ASN A 115 -11.59 -4.50 -23.03
C ASN A 115 -11.77 -4.13 -21.55
N GLN A 116 -11.15 -3.04 -21.12
CA GLN A 116 -11.22 -2.60 -19.71
C GLN A 116 -11.09 -1.08 -19.59
N ILE A 117 -11.75 -0.51 -18.59
CA ILE A 117 -11.62 0.91 -18.22
C ILE A 117 -10.62 1.04 -17.07
N PHE A 118 -9.78 2.07 -17.14
CA PHE A 118 -8.90 2.53 -16.07
C PHE A 118 -9.42 3.89 -15.62
N THR A 119 -9.62 4.07 -14.32
CA THR A 119 -10.19 5.30 -13.75
C THR A 119 -9.23 6.03 -12.80
N GLY A 120 -8.11 5.39 -12.43
CA GLY A 120 -7.11 5.97 -11.54
C GLY A 120 -7.53 5.98 -10.07
N VAL A 121 -8.56 5.21 -9.71
CA VAL A 121 -9.09 5.07 -8.34
C VAL A 121 -8.25 4.04 -7.55
N ASN A 122 -8.18 4.23 -6.24
CA ASN A 122 -7.39 3.39 -5.33
C ASN A 122 -7.70 1.89 -5.51
N GLY A 123 -6.67 1.06 -5.69
CA GLY A 123 -6.77 -0.41 -5.76
C GLY A 123 -6.80 -1.00 -7.19
N GLU A 124 -7.00 -0.16 -8.22
CA GLU A 124 -6.76 -0.54 -9.63
C GLU A 124 -5.26 -0.70 -9.93
N ILE A 125 -4.93 -1.46 -10.99
CA ILE A 125 -3.56 -1.54 -11.51
C ILE A 125 -3.20 -0.14 -12.03
N PRO A 126 -2.11 0.50 -11.53
CA PRO A 126 -1.69 1.79 -12.04
C PRO A 126 -1.49 1.74 -13.56
N PHE A 127 -2.06 2.71 -14.28
CA PHE A 127 -2.04 2.75 -15.75
C PHE A 127 -0.62 2.63 -16.32
N ILE A 128 0.37 3.26 -15.66
CA ILE A 128 1.80 3.13 -15.98
C ILE A 128 2.30 1.68 -16.03
N ASN A 129 1.84 0.82 -15.13
CA ASN A 129 2.34 -0.56 -15.03
C ASN A 129 1.82 -1.40 -16.19
N GLU A 130 0.58 -1.16 -16.60
CA GLU A 130 0.03 -1.79 -17.79
C GLU A 130 0.77 -1.31 -19.04
N ILE A 131 0.99 0.00 -19.20
CA ILE A 131 1.78 0.56 -20.31
C ILE A 131 3.19 -0.04 -20.38
N LYS A 132 3.88 -0.20 -19.25
CA LYS A 132 5.20 -0.86 -19.19
C LYS A 132 5.15 -2.31 -19.67
N ALA A 133 4.14 -3.07 -19.24
CA ALA A 133 4.00 -4.46 -19.63
C ALA A 133 3.60 -4.62 -21.11
N GLU A 134 2.81 -3.67 -21.63
CA GLU A 134 2.48 -3.54 -23.05
C GLU A 134 3.74 -3.23 -23.88
N ILE A 135 4.57 -2.26 -23.47
CA ILE A 135 5.87 -1.96 -24.10
C ILE A 135 6.75 -3.22 -24.18
N ARG A 136 6.87 -3.96 -23.08
CA ARG A 136 7.68 -5.19 -23.01
C ARG A 136 7.17 -6.32 -23.90
N SER A 137 5.94 -6.27 -24.42
CA SER A 137 5.33 -7.35 -25.19
C SER A 137 4.91 -6.96 -26.61
N ALA A 138 5.08 -5.70 -27.00
CA ALA A 138 4.77 -5.20 -28.34
C ALA A 138 5.91 -5.43 -29.33
N ASP A 139 5.58 -5.51 -30.62
CA ASP A 139 6.57 -5.50 -31.72
C ASP A 139 6.75 -4.09 -32.29
N ASN A 140 5.66 -3.30 -32.36
CA ASN A 140 5.69 -1.90 -32.78
C ASN A 140 4.80 -1.06 -31.87
N ILE A 141 5.24 0.17 -31.58
CA ILE A 141 4.55 1.09 -30.65
C ILE A 141 4.26 2.41 -31.34
N CYS A 142 3.02 2.86 -31.23
CA CYS A 142 2.56 4.13 -31.78
C CYS A 142 1.93 4.97 -30.66
N PHE A 143 2.54 6.11 -30.34
CA PHE A 143 2.05 7.07 -29.34
C PHE A 143 1.49 8.30 -30.03
N PHE A 144 0.24 8.64 -29.72
CA PHE A 144 -0.40 9.87 -30.19
C PHE A 144 -0.86 10.67 -28.98
N ILE A 145 -0.03 11.63 -28.57
CA ILE A 145 -0.13 12.26 -27.25
C ILE A 145 -0.01 13.77 -27.38
N SER A 146 -1.04 14.47 -26.89
CA SER A 146 -1.13 15.93 -26.98
C SER A 146 0.02 16.67 -26.30
N PHE A 147 0.52 16.17 -25.15
CA PHE A 147 1.75 16.70 -24.56
C PHE A 147 2.57 15.64 -23.81
N ILE A 148 3.89 15.88 -23.76
CA ILE A 148 4.88 14.95 -23.19
C ILE A 148 5.76 15.69 -22.17
N LYS A 149 5.84 15.13 -20.96
CA LYS A 149 6.66 15.64 -19.85
C LYS A 149 7.89 14.76 -19.64
N TYR A 150 9.00 15.35 -19.19
CA TYR A 150 10.27 14.64 -19.01
C TYR A 150 10.16 13.51 -17.98
N TYR A 151 9.48 13.76 -16.86
CA TYR A 151 9.22 12.72 -15.86
C TYR A 151 8.30 11.60 -16.35
N GLY A 152 7.41 11.87 -17.31
CA GLY A 152 6.60 10.81 -17.94
C GLY A 152 7.47 9.88 -18.78
N PHE A 153 8.45 10.43 -19.50
CA PHE A 153 9.47 9.66 -20.23
C PHE A 153 10.34 8.81 -19.30
N LEU A 154 10.90 9.41 -18.24
CA LEU A 154 11.77 8.71 -17.28
C LEU A 154 11.13 7.45 -16.70
N GLN A 155 9.81 7.48 -16.50
CA GLN A 155 9.10 6.32 -15.95
C GLN A 155 9.15 5.10 -16.87
N ILE A 156 9.18 5.28 -18.19
CA ILE A 156 9.16 4.19 -19.19
C ILE A 156 10.47 4.04 -19.96
N GLU A 157 11.47 4.89 -19.70
CA GLU A 157 12.74 4.95 -20.44
C GLU A 157 13.43 3.58 -20.53
N LYS A 158 13.56 2.90 -19.39
CA LYS A 158 14.23 1.60 -19.33
C LYS A 158 13.50 0.55 -20.18
N ASP A 159 12.18 0.48 -20.03
CA ASP A 159 11.35 -0.47 -20.77
C ASP A 159 11.37 -0.20 -22.28
N LEU A 160 11.41 1.08 -22.67
CA LEU A 160 11.58 1.49 -24.07
C LEU A 160 12.97 1.13 -24.61
N LYS A 161 14.05 1.36 -23.85
CA LYS A 161 15.40 0.95 -24.25
C LYS A 161 15.48 -0.56 -24.50
N ASP A 162 14.96 -1.36 -23.56
CA ASP A 162 14.89 -2.82 -23.70
C ASP A 162 14.05 -3.25 -24.93
N PHE A 163 12.94 -2.55 -25.20
CA PHE A 163 12.07 -2.78 -26.37
C PHE A 163 12.76 -2.44 -27.70
N LEU A 164 13.54 -1.36 -27.74
CA LEU A 164 14.23 -0.92 -28.96
C LEU A 164 15.49 -1.75 -29.23
N ASP A 165 16.20 -2.17 -28.18
CA ASP A 165 17.40 -3.02 -28.31
C ASP A 165 17.09 -4.40 -28.90
N ARG A 166 15.85 -4.90 -28.74
CA ARG A 166 15.38 -6.13 -29.40
C ARG A 166 14.84 -5.93 -30.83
N GLY A 167 14.95 -4.72 -31.39
CA GLY A 167 14.55 -4.41 -32.76
C GLY A 167 13.12 -3.86 -32.93
N GLY A 168 12.46 -3.45 -31.84
CA GLY A 168 11.16 -2.77 -31.92
C GLY A 168 11.25 -1.37 -32.55
N ASN A 169 10.12 -0.87 -33.07
CA ASN A 169 10.02 0.49 -33.61
C ASN A 169 9.04 1.34 -32.78
N LEU A 170 9.43 2.58 -32.49
CA LEU A 170 8.63 3.56 -31.77
C LEU A 170 8.29 4.74 -32.67
N THR A 171 7.00 5.06 -32.81
CA THR A 171 6.52 6.25 -33.53
C THR A 171 5.74 7.15 -32.58
N ILE A 172 6.09 8.44 -32.52
CA ILE A 172 5.48 9.43 -31.61
C ILE A 172 4.94 10.61 -32.43
N LEU A 173 3.65 10.90 -32.25
CA LEU A 173 2.98 12.09 -32.75
C LEU A 173 2.61 13.00 -31.57
N THR A 174 3.08 14.25 -31.59
CA THR A 174 2.81 15.22 -30.51
C THR A 174 2.62 16.65 -31.04
N SER A 175 2.32 17.62 -30.16
CA SER A 175 2.10 19.02 -30.52
C SER A 175 2.71 19.98 -29.50
N THR A 176 2.92 21.23 -29.91
CA THR A 176 3.30 22.37 -29.05
C THR A 176 2.11 23.08 -28.40
N TYR A 177 0.88 22.67 -28.75
CA TYR A 177 -0.37 23.23 -28.25
C TYR A 177 -0.41 23.34 -26.70
N ILE A 178 -0.80 24.50 -26.14
CA ILE A 178 -0.76 24.90 -24.70
C ILE A 178 0.66 25.08 -24.12
N GLY A 179 1.72 24.76 -24.85
CA GLY A 179 3.10 24.86 -24.35
C GLY A 179 3.40 23.86 -23.22
N ALA A 180 2.57 22.82 -23.04
CA ALA A 180 2.72 21.88 -21.93
C ALA A 180 3.88 20.89 -22.14
N THR A 181 4.23 20.57 -23.39
CA THR A 181 5.34 19.66 -23.74
C THR A 181 6.69 20.22 -23.29
N GLU A 182 7.58 19.38 -22.77
CA GLU A 182 8.93 19.75 -22.36
C GLU A 182 9.95 19.37 -23.44
N SER A 183 10.78 20.34 -23.87
CA SER A 183 11.77 20.08 -24.93
C SER A 183 12.71 18.96 -24.57
N ARG A 184 13.16 18.91 -23.29
CA ARG A 184 14.03 17.85 -22.76
C ARG A 184 13.46 16.44 -22.99
N ALA A 185 12.15 16.26 -22.86
CA ALA A 185 11.52 14.95 -23.08
C ALA A 185 11.68 14.49 -24.52
N LEU A 186 11.40 15.38 -25.48
CA LEU A 186 11.55 15.08 -26.91
C LEU A 186 13.01 14.94 -27.34
N GLU A 187 13.90 15.73 -26.74
CA GLU A 187 15.35 15.59 -26.91
C GLU A 187 15.82 14.20 -26.46
N GLU A 188 15.38 13.67 -25.31
CA GLU A 188 15.75 12.31 -24.91
C GLU A 188 15.10 11.23 -25.79
N PHE A 189 13.83 11.39 -26.20
CA PHE A 189 13.21 10.47 -27.13
C PHE A 189 13.96 10.40 -28.47
N SER A 190 14.47 11.53 -28.99
CA SER A 190 15.23 11.55 -30.25
C SER A 190 16.58 10.83 -30.16
N LYS A 191 17.13 10.61 -28.96
CA LYS A 191 18.38 9.86 -28.76
C LYS A 191 18.18 8.34 -28.80
N LEU A 192 16.93 7.87 -28.71
CA LEU A 192 16.62 6.45 -28.77
C LEU A 192 16.70 5.92 -30.20
N LYS A 193 17.25 4.71 -30.37
CA LYS A 193 17.33 4.04 -31.68
C LYS A 193 15.92 3.69 -32.19
N ASN A 194 15.73 3.58 -33.51
CA ASN A 194 14.45 3.18 -34.14
C ASN A 194 13.22 3.98 -33.64
N THR A 195 13.43 5.27 -33.35
CA THR A 195 12.39 6.17 -32.85
C THR A 195 12.11 7.27 -33.88
N HIS A 196 10.86 7.40 -34.29
CA HIS A 196 10.39 8.42 -35.22
C HIS A 196 9.46 9.39 -34.50
N ILE A 197 9.77 10.69 -34.52
CA ILE A 197 9.00 11.72 -33.83
C ILE A 197 8.49 12.71 -34.87
N LYS A 198 7.19 13.02 -34.84
CA LYS A 198 6.65 14.17 -35.57
C LYS A 198 5.88 15.11 -34.66
N ILE A 199 6.06 16.42 -34.88
CA ILE A 199 5.52 17.50 -34.06
C ILE A 199 4.63 18.40 -34.92
N CYS A 200 3.42 18.68 -34.43
CA CYS A 200 2.56 19.70 -35.01
C CYS A 200 2.79 21.04 -34.30
N TYR A 201 3.33 22.03 -35.04
CA TYR A 201 3.65 23.37 -34.55
C TYR A 201 2.51 24.39 -34.72
N ASP A 202 1.53 24.13 -35.62
CA ASP A 202 0.43 25.06 -35.92
C ASP A 202 -0.78 24.84 -34.98
N SER A 203 -0.75 25.50 -33.81
CA SER A 203 -1.80 25.46 -32.79
C SER A 203 -3.13 26.08 -33.21
N LYS A 204 -3.16 26.84 -34.32
CA LYS A 204 -4.34 27.60 -34.78
C LYS A 204 -5.20 26.83 -35.78
N LYS A 205 -4.61 25.96 -36.60
CA LYS A 205 -5.34 25.14 -37.59
C LYS A 205 -5.81 23.80 -37.04
N VAL A 206 -5.03 23.14 -36.18
CA VAL A 206 -5.35 21.80 -35.66
C VAL A 206 -5.23 21.78 -34.14
N ARG A 207 -6.37 21.78 -33.43
CA ARG A 207 -6.41 21.62 -31.96
C ARG A 207 -6.23 20.15 -31.60
N MET A 208 -4.98 19.70 -31.52
CA MET A 208 -4.65 18.32 -31.21
C MET A 208 -4.71 18.04 -29.69
N HIS A 209 -5.72 17.27 -29.28
CA HIS A 209 -5.94 16.82 -27.89
C HIS A 209 -5.97 15.29 -27.76
N ALA A 210 -5.48 14.59 -28.79
CA ALA A 210 -5.48 13.14 -28.86
C ALA A 210 -4.56 12.53 -27.79
N LYS A 211 -5.01 11.39 -27.27
CA LYS A 211 -4.36 10.65 -26.17
C LYS A 211 -4.60 9.17 -26.40
N ALA A 212 -3.70 8.59 -27.18
CA ALA A 212 -3.75 7.18 -27.54
C ALA A 212 -2.37 6.54 -27.43
N PHE A 213 -2.33 5.37 -26.79
CA PHE A 213 -1.16 4.48 -26.76
C PHE A 213 -1.54 3.21 -27.50
N ILE A 214 -0.84 2.90 -28.59
CA ILE A 214 -1.19 1.78 -29.46
C ILE A 214 0.00 0.83 -29.52
N PHE A 215 -0.27 -0.44 -29.26
CA PHE A 215 0.67 -1.54 -29.24
C PHE A 215 0.28 -2.54 -30.31
N LYS A 216 1.16 -2.72 -31.30
CA LYS A 216 0.98 -3.67 -32.40
C LYS A 216 1.79 -4.94 -32.12
N ARG A 217 1.19 -6.09 -32.40
CA ARG A 217 1.84 -7.40 -32.30
C ARG A 217 1.64 -8.19 -33.58
N ASN A 218 2.68 -8.84 -34.05
CA ASN A 218 2.68 -9.59 -35.31
C ASN A 218 1.74 -10.82 -35.28
N ASN A 219 1.34 -11.25 -34.08
CA ASN A 219 0.41 -12.36 -33.87
C ASN A 219 -1.08 -11.96 -33.86
N GLY A 220 -1.43 -10.70 -34.16
CA GLY A 220 -2.82 -10.23 -34.19
C GLY A 220 -3.45 -10.02 -32.81
N CYS A 221 -2.62 -9.91 -31.77
CA CYS A 221 -3.04 -9.62 -30.39
C CYS A 221 -2.74 -8.16 -30.00
N GLY A 222 -2.99 -7.20 -30.89
CA GLY A 222 -2.80 -5.78 -30.65
C GLY A 222 -3.69 -5.23 -29.54
N SER A 223 -3.27 -4.11 -28.97
CA SER A 223 -4.01 -3.38 -27.93
C SER A 223 -3.86 -1.88 -28.13
N ALA A 224 -4.94 -1.13 -27.91
CA ALA A 224 -4.94 0.32 -27.96
C ALA A 224 -5.58 0.89 -26.69
N TYR A 225 -5.01 1.93 -26.14
CA TYR A 225 -5.51 2.65 -24.98
C TYR A 225 -5.88 4.06 -25.40
N VAL A 226 -7.15 4.42 -25.26
CA VAL A 226 -7.68 5.72 -25.68
C VAL A 226 -8.38 6.37 -24.50
N GLY A 227 -8.06 7.64 -24.20
CA GLY A 227 -8.63 8.28 -23.02
C GLY A 227 -8.17 9.71 -22.75
N SER A 228 -8.05 10.02 -21.46
CA SER A 228 -7.62 11.34 -20.98
C SER A 228 -6.14 11.42 -20.59
N SER A 229 -5.37 10.31 -20.70
CA SER A 229 -3.97 10.26 -20.27
C SER A 229 -2.96 10.79 -21.28
N ASN A 230 -2.15 11.75 -20.81
CA ASN A 230 -0.94 12.20 -21.50
C ASN A 230 0.31 11.49 -20.95
N LEU A 231 1.46 11.65 -21.61
CA LEU A 231 2.73 11.16 -21.09
C LEU A 231 3.26 12.12 -20.01
N SER A 232 2.60 12.12 -18.87
CA SER A 232 2.91 12.96 -17.72
C SER A 232 2.69 12.19 -16.43
N ARG A 233 3.35 12.61 -15.36
CA ARG A 233 3.32 11.91 -14.08
C ARG A 233 1.92 11.77 -13.50
N SER A 234 1.14 12.85 -13.51
CA SER A 234 -0.24 12.83 -12.98
C SER A 234 -1.07 11.83 -13.76
N ALA A 235 -1.00 11.89 -15.09
CA ALA A 235 -1.81 11.07 -15.98
C ALA A 235 -1.52 9.57 -15.90
N LEU A 236 -0.24 9.19 -15.76
CA LEU A 236 0.15 7.78 -15.77
C LEU A 236 -0.02 7.08 -14.40
N ASN A 237 -0.02 7.84 -13.29
CA ASN A 237 0.06 7.26 -11.94
C ASN A 237 -1.10 7.60 -10.99
N SER A 238 -1.88 8.67 -11.22
CA SER A 238 -2.74 9.22 -10.14
C SER A 238 -3.91 10.11 -10.55
N GLY A 239 -3.98 10.52 -11.81
CA GLY A 239 -5.05 11.35 -12.31
C GLY A 239 -6.34 10.54 -12.27
N LEU A 240 -7.44 11.17 -11.85
CA LEU A 240 -8.78 10.67 -12.14
C LEU A 240 -8.98 10.80 -13.65
N GLU A 241 -8.48 9.82 -14.37
CA GLU A 241 -8.39 9.80 -15.81
C GLU A 241 -9.03 8.53 -16.31
N TRP A 242 -9.82 8.67 -17.37
CA TRP A 242 -10.57 7.57 -17.94
C TRP A 242 -9.84 7.12 -19.20
N ASN A 243 -9.33 5.89 -19.17
CA ASN A 243 -8.72 5.26 -20.34
C ASN A 243 -9.39 3.93 -20.60
N ILE A 244 -9.67 3.65 -21.88
CA ILE A 244 -10.25 2.38 -22.31
C ILE A 244 -9.18 1.59 -23.04
N LYS A 245 -8.93 0.35 -22.60
CA LYS A 245 -8.21 -0.68 -23.35
C LYS A 245 -9.15 -1.28 -24.39
N ILE A 246 -8.70 -1.26 -25.63
CA ILE A 246 -9.33 -1.86 -26.79
C ILE A 246 -8.40 -2.99 -27.24
N SER A 247 -8.88 -4.23 -27.12
CA SER A 247 -8.21 -5.44 -27.57
C SER A 247 -8.55 -5.74 -29.03
N GLU A 248 -7.54 -6.00 -29.86
CA GLU A 248 -7.73 -6.44 -31.25
C GLU A 248 -8.48 -7.78 -31.34
N LEU A 249 -8.25 -8.68 -30.39
CA LEU A 249 -8.92 -9.99 -30.33
C LEU A 249 -10.40 -9.88 -29.99
N TYR A 250 -10.75 -8.91 -29.15
CA TYR A 250 -12.13 -8.70 -28.71
C TYR A 250 -12.92 -7.86 -29.73
N ASP A 251 -12.36 -6.71 -30.13
CA ASP A 251 -13.00 -5.76 -31.05
C ASP A 251 -12.02 -5.28 -32.13
N PHE A 252 -11.83 -6.15 -33.14
CA PHE A 252 -10.96 -5.91 -34.28
C PHE A 252 -11.31 -4.63 -35.04
N PHE A 253 -12.60 -4.36 -35.29
CA PHE A 253 -13.01 -3.20 -36.09
C PHE A 253 -12.71 -1.88 -35.38
N LEU A 254 -12.95 -1.81 -34.06
CA LEU A 254 -12.62 -0.62 -33.29
C LEU A 254 -11.11 -0.40 -33.20
N TYR A 255 -10.33 -1.47 -32.99
CA TYR A 255 -8.87 -1.40 -33.02
C TYR A 255 -8.34 -0.89 -34.36
N GLN A 256 -8.82 -1.45 -35.48
CA GLN A 256 -8.44 -0.99 -36.82
C GLN A 256 -8.84 0.46 -37.09
N LYS A 257 -9.97 0.93 -36.55
CA LYS A 257 -10.37 2.34 -36.66
C LYS A 257 -9.40 3.27 -35.93
N VAL A 258 -8.93 2.88 -34.74
CA VAL A 258 -7.91 3.65 -33.99
C VAL A 258 -6.58 3.68 -34.75
N LEU A 259 -6.16 2.54 -35.32
CA LEU A 259 -4.97 2.45 -36.15
C LEU A 259 -5.05 3.32 -37.41
N ASN A 260 -6.12 3.19 -38.20
CA ASN A 260 -6.32 3.98 -39.41
C ASN A 260 -6.35 5.48 -39.11
N SER A 261 -6.92 5.88 -37.96
CA SER A 261 -6.88 7.27 -37.51
C SER A 261 -5.47 7.74 -37.19
N PHE A 262 -4.64 6.90 -36.56
CA PHE A 262 -3.24 7.21 -36.31
C PHE A 262 -2.46 7.38 -37.62
N ASP A 263 -2.61 6.42 -38.55
CA ASP A 263 -1.91 6.43 -39.84
C ASP A 263 -2.31 7.63 -40.71
N PHE A 264 -3.56 8.10 -40.62
CA PHE A 264 -3.99 9.34 -41.26
C PHE A 264 -3.19 10.57 -40.76
N PHE A 265 -3.02 10.72 -39.44
CA PHE A 265 -2.27 11.85 -38.88
C PHE A 265 -0.75 11.71 -39.08
N LEU A 266 -0.22 10.48 -39.06
CA LEU A 266 1.18 10.21 -39.34
C LEU A 266 1.59 10.70 -40.74
N ASN A 267 0.68 10.61 -41.71
CA ASN A 267 0.88 11.03 -43.10
C ASN A 267 0.39 12.45 -43.40
N SER A 268 -0.12 13.19 -42.40
CA SER A 268 -0.56 14.57 -42.60
C SER A 268 0.63 15.52 -42.78
N PRO A 269 0.54 16.51 -43.70
CA PRO A 269 1.56 17.55 -43.85
C PRO A 269 1.64 18.49 -42.64
N ASP A 270 0.69 18.46 -41.71
CA ASP A 270 0.66 19.30 -40.50
C ASP A 270 1.66 18.83 -39.41
N PHE A 271 2.26 17.66 -39.57
CA PHE A 271 3.22 17.07 -38.64
C PHE A 271 4.62 17.05 -39.26
N GLU A 272 5.52 17.86 -38.70
CA GLU A 272 6.91 17.95 -39.14
C GLU A 272 7.79 16.91 -38.42
N GLU A 273 8.75 16.31 -39.12
CA GLU A 273 9.68 15.35 -38.52
C GLU A 273 10.67 16.06 -37.56
N PHE A 274 10.94 15.43 -36.42
CA PHE A 274 11.85 15.93 -35.40
C PHE A 274 12.96 14.91 -35.14
N SER A 275 14.19 15.32 -35.42
CA SER A 275 15.40 14.49 -35.31
C SER A 275 16.31 14.90 -34.16
N GLY A 276 15.98 15.96 -33.42
CA GLY A 276 16.76 16.45 -32.28
C GLY A 276 17.98 17.27 -32.68
N LYS A 277 18.01 17.83 -33.89
CA LYS A 277 19.07 18.78 -34.30
C LYS A 277 18.95 20.09 -33.53
N VAL A 278 20.07 20.80 -33.38
CA VAL A 278 20.15 22.06 -32.61
C VAL A 278 19.11 23.08 -33.11
N GLU A 279 18.99 23.26 -34.43
CA GLU A 279 18.04 24.18 -35.06
C GLU A 279 16.57 23.80 -34.79
N GLU A 280 16.25 22.50 -34.77
CA GLU A 280 14.90 21.99 -34.49
C GLU A 280 14.53 22.15 -33.00
N ILE A 281 15.51 21.96 -32.11
CA ILE A 281 15.34 22.17 -30.66
C ILE A 281 15.10 23.65 -30.36
N GLU A 282 15.81 24.56 -31.02
CA GLU A 282 15.59 26.00 -30.88
C GLU A 282 14.20 26.40 -31.39
N LYS A 283 13.79 25.91 -32.58
CA LYS A 283 12.43 26.08 -33.12
C LYS A 283 11.37 25.58 -32.14
N LEU A 284 11.57 24.41 -31.52
CA LEU A 284 10.68 23.84 -30.52
C LEU A 284 10.58 24.69 -29.26
N ARG A 285 11.71 25.16 -28.71
CA ARG A 285 11.72 26.02 -27.52
C ARG A 285 11.02 27.35 -27.78
N HIS A 286 11.22 27.95 -28.96
CA HIS A 286 10.52 29.17 -29.35
C HIS A 286 9.00 28.96 -29.40
N ALA A 287 8.54 27.93 -30.12
CA ALA A 287 7.11 27.62 -30.24
C ALA A 287 6.43 27.34 -28.89
N LEU A 288 7.11 26.66 -27.96
CA LEU A 288 6.58 26.38 -26.62
C LEU A 288 6.53 27.64 -25.72
N GLN A 289 7.42 28.61 -25.91
CA GLN A 289 7.43 29.85 -25.15
C GLN A 289 6.32 30.81 -25.59
N GLU A 290 6.04 30.90 -26.89
CA GLU A 290 4.95 31.71 -27.45
C GLU A 290 3.58 31.25 -26.92
N GLU A 291 3.37 29.94 -26.77
CA GLU A 291 2.11 29.38 -26.23
C GLU A 291 1.96 29.55 -24.71
N LYS A 292 3.06 29.62 -23.94
CA LYS A 292 3.02 29.80 -22.47
C LYS A 292 2.71 31.22 -22.02
N ASN A 293 2.99 32.24 -22.84
CA ASN A 293 2.85 33.65 -22.47
C ASN A 293 1.96 34.44 -23.46
N PRO A 294 0.62 34.25 -23.46
CA PRO A 294 -0.23 34.90 -24.46
C PRO A 294 -0.45 36.41 -24.27
N LYS A 295 -0.18 36.99 -23.08
CA LYS A 295 -0.09 38.44 -22.79
C LYS A 295 0.09 38.71 -21.28
N ASN A 296 1.11 39.50 -20.95
CA ASN A 296 1.22 40.24 -19.68
C ASN A 296 0.06 41.24 -19.57
N ASN A 297 -0.79 41.10 -18.55
CA ASN A 297 -1.47 42.17 -17.79
C ASN A 297 -2.56 41.55 -16.91
N ILE A 298 -2.32 41.43 -15.61
CA ILE A 298 -3.18 41.94 -14.53
C ILE A 298 -2.37 41.87 -13.23
N THR A 299 -2.33 43.04 -12.60
CA THR A 299 -1.54 43.45 -11.46
C THR A 299 -2.00 42.85 -10.13
N ASN A 300 -1.03 42.72 -9.22
CA ASN A 300 -1.16 42.53 -7.78
C ASN A 300 -2.31 43.33 -7.15
N THR A 301 -3.08 42.67 -6.28
CA THR A 301 -3.68 43.32 -5.12
C THR A 301 -3.71 42.34 -3.94
N GLN A 302 -2.96 42.68 -2.90
CA GLN A 302 -3.04 42.06 -1.58
C GLN A 302 -4.34 42.53 -0.91
N ASN A 303 -5.30 41.62 -0.75
CA ASN A 303 -6.41 41.79 0.17
C ASN A 303 -6.34 40.66 1.20
N THR A 304 -6.01 40.99 2.45
CA THR A 304 -6.18 40.13 3.62
C THR A 304 -7.68 39.95 3.89
N THR A 305 -8.29 39.09 3.08
CA THR A 305 -9.61 38.52 3.36
C THR A 305 -9.42 37.37 4.33
N PHE A 306 -10.14 37.40 5.45
CA PHE A 306 -10.22 36.24 6.35
C PHE A 306 -10.95 35.12 5.60
N PHE A 307 -10.19 34.22 4.96
CA PHE A 307 -10.76 33.00 4.40
C PHE A 307 -11.37 32.17 5.51
N ASN A 308 -12.57 31.65 5.27
CA ASN A 308 -13.24 30.77 6.21
C ASN A 308 -12.54 29.40 6.18
N ILE A 309 -11.53 29.22 7.03
CA ILE A 309 -10.76 27.97 7.12
C ILE A 309 -11.70 26.88 7.64
N LYS A 310 -11.98 25.88 6.80
CA LYS A 310 -12.67 24.64 7.19
C LYS A 310 -11.64 23.51 7.34
N PRO A 311 -11.83 22.58 8.28
CA PRO A 311 -11.01 21.38 8.34
C PRO A 311 -11.17 20.57 7.03
N TYR A 312 -10.08 19.97 6.56
CA TYR A 312 -10.15 18.99 5.47
C TYR A 312 -10.90 17.73 5.92
N ASP A 313 -11.44 16.94 4.99
CA ASP A 313 -12.26 15.76 5.31
C ASP A 313 -11.56 14.75 6.24
N TYR A 314 -10.25 14.56 6.11
CA TYR A 314 -9.49 13.69 7.03
C TYR A 314 -9.30 14.30 8.42
N GLN A 315 -9.16 15.63 8.52
CA GLN A 315 -9.08 16.31 9.80
C GLN A 315 -10.43 16.23 10.48
N GLN A 316 -11.52 16.39 9.72
CA GLN A 316 -12.87 16.16 10.17
C GLN A 316 -13.07 14.72 10.68
N GLU A 317 -12.60 13.69 9.95
CA GLU A 317 -12.64 12.29 10.39
C GLU A 317 -11.91 12.08 11.73
N ILE A 318 -10.73 12.70 11.90
CA ILE A 318 -9.97 12.65 13.16
C ILE A 318 -10.74 13.33 14.29
N LEU A 319 -11.29 14.53 14.05
CA LEU A 319 -12.07 15.27 15.03
C LEU A 319 -13.34 14.52 15.45
N ASP A 320 -13.96 13.78 14.53
CA ASP A 320 -15.15 12.99 14.81
C ASP A 320 -14.81 11.74 15.63
N LYS A 321 -13.65 11.10 15.36
CA LYS A 321 -13.11 10.03 16.23
C LYS A 321 -12.82 10.53 17.65
N LEU A 322 -12.23 11.72 17.80
CA LEU A 322 -12.01 12.34 19.11
C LEU A 322 -13.34 12.59 19.84
N ALA A 323 -14.34 13.14 19.13
CA ALA A 323 -15.66 13.36 19.70
C ALA A 323 -16.31 12.05 20.17
N ILE A 324 -16.20 10.98 19.38
CA ILE A 324 -16.67 9.63 19.74
C ILE A 324 -15.98 9.10 21.00
N GLN A 325 -14.65 9.20 21.09
CA GLN A 325 -13.90 8.77 22.28
C GLN A 325 -14.37 9.48 23.55
N ARG A 326 -14.62 10.78 23.47
CA ARG A 326 -15.00 11.59 24.64
C ARG A 326 -16.48 11.44 25.02
N THR A 327 -17.38 11.38 24.04
CA THR A 327 -18.82 11.34 24.29
C THR A 327 -19.36 9.94 24.56
N LEU A 328 -18.91 8.92 23.82
CA LEU A 328 -19.42 7.56 23.96
C LEU A 328 -18.60 6.71 24.92
N TYR A 329 -17.27 6.88 24.92
CA TYR A 329 -16.37 6.03 25.71
C TYR A 329 -15.82 6.72 26.97
N ASN A 330 -16.13 8.01 27.16
CA ASN A 330 -15.59 8.85 28.24
C ASN A 330 -14.05 8.81 28.35
N ARG A 331 -13.37 8.64 27.20
CA ARG A 331 -11.91 8.58 27.06
C ARG A 331 -11.39 9.94 26.63
N ASN A 332 -10.90 10.70 27.60
CA ASN A 332 -10.46 12.08 27.40
C ASN A 332 -8.95 12.25 27.22
N LYS A 333 -8.18 11.15 27.22
CA LYS A 333 -6.74 11.16 26.95
C LYS A 333 -6.49 10.51 25.59
N ASN A 334 -6.28 11.33 24.57
CA ASN A 334 -6.25 10.87 23.19
C ASN A 334 -4.88 11.14 22.54
N LEU A 335 -4.33 10.15 21.84
CA LEU A 335 -3.09 10.27 21.06
C LEU A 335 -3.41 10.24 19.56
N ILE A 336 -3.00 11.27 18.83
CA ILE A 336 -3.14 11.37 17.37
C ILE A 336 -1.77 11.16 16.72
N VAL A 337 -1.74 10.24 15.77
CA VAL A 337 -0.59 10.02 14.90
C VAL A 337 -0.83 10.73 13.58
N ALA A 338 -0.03 11.73 13.25
CA ALA A 338 -0.23 12.49 12.02
C ALA A 338 1.12 12.75 11.34
N ALA A 339 1.21 12.34 10.06
CA ALA A 339 2.42 12.52 9.27
C ALA A 339 2.87 13.99 9.25
N THR A 340 4.18 14.19 9.21
CA THR A 340 4.79 15.52 9.14
C THR A 340 4.24 16.28 7.93
N GLY A 341 3.76 17.51 8.15
CA GLY A 341 3.16 18.34 7.10
C GLY A 341 1.63 18.21 6.93
N THR A 342 0.96 17.29 7.63
CA THR A 342 -0.52 17.11 7.56
C THR A 342 -1.33 18.04 8.48
N GLY A 343 -0.74 19.14 8.97
CA GLY A 343 -1.47 20.10 9.80
C GLY A 343 -1.86 19.60 11.19
N LYS A 344 -0.96 18.91 11.92
CA LYS A 344 -1.16 18.47 13.32
C LYS A 344 -1.74 19.58 14.21
N THR A 345 -1.14 20.76 14.13
CA THR A 345 -1.54 21.96 14.85
C THR A 345 -2.95 22.44 14.49
N VAL A 346 -3.35 22.30 13.22
CA VAL A 346 -4.68 22.69 12.73
C VAL A 346 -5.75 21.78 13.34
N ILE A 347 -5.49 20.46 13.40
CA ILE A 347 -6.38 19.49 14.07
C ILE A 347 -6.57 19.87 15.54
N ALA A 348 -5.46 20.13 16.25
CA ALA A 348 -5.49 20.51 17.67
C ALA A 348 -6.28 21.81 17.91
N ALA A 349 -6.11 22.81 17.04
CA ALA A 349 -6.82 24.08 17.14
C ALA A 349 -8.33 23.94 16.89
N PHE A 350 -8.75 23.16 15.89
CA PHE A 350 -10.17 22.87 15.66
C PHE A 350 -10.80 22.06 16.78
N ASP A 351 -10.06 21.11 17.37
CA ASP A 351 -10.53 20.32 18.51
C ASP A 351 -10.75 21.20 19.75
N TYR A 352 -9.78 22.08 20.05
CA TYR A 352 -9.93 23.06 21.12
C TYR A 352 -11.08 24.06 20.84
N LEU A 353 -11.26 24.51 19.60
CA LEU A 353 -12.39 25.37 19.22
C LEU A 353 -13.73 24.70 19.52
N ARG A 354 -13.91 23.41 19.18
CA ARG A 354 -15.13 22.64 19.51
C ARG A 354 -15.34 22.56 21.01
N PHE A 355 -14.29 22.26 21.78
CA PHE A 355 -14.35 22.21 23.24
C PHE A 355 -14.73 23.56 23.85
N LYS A 356 -14.09 24.65 23.42
CA LYS A 356 -14.37 26.01 23.89
C LYS A 356 -15.82 26.40 23.62
N GLN A 357 -16.34 26.16 22.43
CA GLN A 357 -17.74 26.43 22.10
C GLN A 357 -18.73 25.67 23.01
N GLN A 358 -18.39 24.45 23.43
CA GLN A 358 -19.20 23.69 24.38
C GLN A 358 -19.11 24.26 25.80
N GLN A 359 -17.91 24.64 26.27
CA GLN A 359 -17.73 25.28 27.57
C GLN A 359 -18.44 26.64 27.64
N ASP A 360 -18.35 27.46 26.58
CA ASP A 360 -19.01 28.76 26.48
C ASP A 360 -20.54 28.61 26.60
N LYS A 361 -21.14 27.62 25.91
CA LYS A 361 -22.58 27.29 26.03
C LYS A 361 -22.97 26.91 27.46
N ASN A 362 -22.08 26.20 28.15
CA ASN A 362 -22.30 25.75 29.53
C ASN A 362 -21.83 26.78 30.58
N LYS A 363 -21.37 27.97 30.17
CA LYS A 363 -20.77 29.01 31.04
C LYS A 363 -19.62 28.50 31.92
N GLN A 364 -18.77 27.63 31.35
CA GLN A 364 -17.61 27.04 32.02
C GLN A 364 -16.29 27.60 31.47
N THR A 365 -15.18 27.41 32.19
CA THR A 365 -13.84 27.85 31.77
C THR A 365 -13.24 26.95 30.68
N SER A 366 -12.41 27.53 29.81
CA SER A 366 -11.72 26.83 28.73
C SER A 366 -10.23 27.15 28.70
N ARG A 367 -9.49 26.82 29.77
CA ARG A 367 -8.05 27.14 29.88
C ARG A 367 -7.20 26.13 29.10
N LEU A 368 -6.25 26.62 28.30
CA LEU A 368 -5.39 25.81 27.42
C LEU A 368 -3.92 25.85 27.85
N LEU A 369 -3.26 24.70 27.85
CA LEU A 369 -1.81 24.59 27.90
C LEU A 369 -1.31 23.84 26.65
N PHE A 370 -0.51 24.50 25.82
CA PHE A 370 0.15 23.90 24.68
C PHE A 370 1.64 23.74 25.00
N VAL A 371 2.13 22.51 24.93
CA VAL A 371 3.50 22.15 25.29
C VAL A 371 4.24 21.61 24.06
N ALA A 372 5.43 22.15 23.80
CA ALA A 372 6.35 21.66 22.77
C ALA A 372 7.80 21.71 23.26
N HIS A 373 8.74 21.16 22.50
CA HIS A 373 10.16 21.12 22.88
C HIS A 373 10.99 22.31 22.33
N ARG A 374 10.47 23.08 21.37
CA ARG A 374 11.16 24.21 20.70
C ARG A 374 10.29 25.47 20.64
N LYS A 375 10.91 26.65 20.70
CA LYS A 375 10.22 27.96 20.67
C LYS A 375 9.53 28.21 19.32
N GLU A 376 10.20 27.86 18.22
CA GLU A 376 9.72 28.08 16.85
C GLU A 376 8.40 27.32 16.59
N ILE A 377 8.25 26.13 17.16
CA ILE A 377 7.01 25.33 17.08
C ILE A 377 5.87 26.05 17.83
N LEU A 378 6.15 26.63 18.99
CA LEU A 378 5.16 27.37 19.78
C LEU A 378 4.69 28.63 19.06
N GLU A 379 5.59 29.37 18.40
CA GLU A 379 5.25 30.56 17.62
C GLU A 379 4.32 30.22 16.45
N GLN A 380 4.64 29.14 15.71
CA GLN A 380 3.79 28.65 14.62
C GLN A 380 2.43 28.14 15.14
N ALA A 381 2.43 27.44 16.27
CA ALA A 381 1.22 26.95 16.90
C ALA A 381 0.30 28.09 17.37
N LEU A 382 0.86 29.09 18.06
CA LEU A 382 0.14 30.26 18.52
C LEU A 382 -0.53 31.01 17.36
N GLN A 383 0.22 31.26 16.28
CA GLN A 383 -0.31 31.86 15.06
C GLN A 383 -1.50 31.06 14.52
N THR A 384 -1.34 29.73 14.36
CA THR A 384 -2.40 28.83 13.86
C THR A 384 -3.67 28.89 14.71
N PHE A 385 -3.52 28.88 16.04
CA PHE A 385 -4.65 29.01 16.97
C PHE A 385 -5.35 30.36 16.83
N ARG A 386 -4.60 31.46 16.72
CA ARG A 386 -5.16 32.81 16.53
C ARG A 386 -5.98 32.91 15.24
N TYR A 387 -5.51 32.31 14.15
CA TYR A 387 -6.25 32.25 12.88
C TYR A 387 -7.55 31.45 13.00
N ILE A 388 -7.50 30.23 13.55
CA ILE A 388 -8.66 29.34 13.63
C ILE A 388 -9.71 29.83 14.63
N LEU A 389 -9.27 30.35 15.78
CA LEU A 389 -10.16 30.92 16.80
C LEU A 389 -10.65 32.32 16.45
N ARG A 390 -10.11 32.95 15.39
CA ARG A 390 -10.37 34.34 14.98
C ARG A 390 -10.16 35.33 16.12
N ASN A 391 -9.11 35.12 16.90
CA ASN A 391 -8.76 35.99 18.02
C ASN A 391 -7.26 36.29 17.97
N PRO A 392 -6.85 37.48 17.49
CA PRO A 392 -5.43 37.84 17.36
C PRO A 392 -4.71 37.98 18.72
N ASN A 393 -5.47 38.15 19.82
CA ASN A 393 -4.94 38.28 21.17
C ASN A 393 -4.99 36.96 21.95
N PHE A 394 -5.31 35.83 21.29
CA PHE A 394 -5.39 34.54 21.97
C PHE A 394 -4.00 34.02 22.31
N GLY A 395 -3.79 33.70 23.58
CA GLY A 395 -2.64 32.98 24.10
C GLY A 395 -1.33 33.77 24.16
N GLU A 396 -0.44 33.30 25.02
CA GLU A 396 0.90 33.88 25.23
C GLU A 396 1.99 32.80 25.19
N ILE A 397 3.19 33.18 24.76
CA ILE A 397 4.37 32.30 24.77
C ILE A 397 5.14 32.51 26.06
N CYS A 398 5.59 31.42 26.68
CA CYS A 398 6.48 31.43 27.82
C CYS A 398 7.70 30.57 27.51
N CYS A 399 8.83 31.23 27.26
CA CYS A 399 10.12 30.58 27.03
C CYS A 399 11.25 31.47 27.55
N SER A 400 12.34 30.87 28.03
CA SER A 400 13.62 31.57 28.27
C SER A 400 13.54 32.76 29.24
N GLY A 401 12.68 32.69 30.27
CA GLY A 401 12.60 33.70 31.33
C GLY A 401 11.56 34.80 31.12
N GLU A 402 10.82 34.80 30.00
CA GLU A 402 9.68 35.69 29.79
C GLU A 402 8.52 35.32 30.72
N LYS A 403 7.95 36.32 31.43
CA LYS A 403 6.78 36.11 32.31
C LYS A 403 5.50 36.46 31.54
N PRO A 404 4.57 35.51 31.36
CA PRO A 404 3.30 35.80 30.69
C PRO A 404 2.42 36.73 31.55
N ILE A 405 1.68 37.61 30.89
CA ILE A 405 0.71 38.53 31.48
C ILE A 405 -0.54 37.75 31.92
N SER A 406 -1.03 36.85 31.06
CA SER A 406 -2.11 35.90 31.34
C SER A 406 -1.64 34.45 31.28
N ARG A 407 -2.08 33.64 32.25
CA ARG A 407 -1.76 32.22 32.35
C ARG A 407 -2.90 31.30 31.91
N GLU A 408 -4.00 31.85 31.38
CA GLU A 408 -5.18 31.04 31.04
C GLU A 408 -5.00 30.23 29.76
N ASN A 409 -4.26 30.75 28.77
CA ASN A 409 -3.97 30.10 27.50
C ASN A 409 -2.48 30.23 27.21
N LEU A 410 -1.70 29.20 27.53
CA LEU A 410 -0.24 29.29 27.57
C LEU A 410 0.41 28.34 26.56
N PHE A 411 1.39 28.86 25.81
CA PHE A 411 2.25 28.10 24.89
C PHE A 411 3.66 28.07 25.48
N ILE A 412 4.11 26.92 25.94
CA ILE A 412 5.32 26.81 26.77
C ILE A 412 6.24 25.68 26.31
N THR A 413 7.55 25.89 26.44
CA THR A 413 8.51 24.80 26.20
C THR A 413 8.55 23.86 27.38
N ILE A 414 8.74 22.55 27.15
CA ILE A 414 8.84 21.56 28.24
C ILE A 414 9.95 21.92 29.25
N GLN A 415 11.05 22.53 28.79
CA GLN A 415 12.17 22.96 29.63
C GLN A 415 11.81 24.16 30.53
N SER A 416 10.90 25.02 30.10
CA SER A 416 10.43 26.17 30.88
C SER A 416 9.24 25.82 31.78
N LEU A 417 8.68 24.61 31.64
CA LEU A 417 7.52 24.16 32.39
C LEU A 417 7.92 23.72 33.80
N ASP A 418 7.69 24.58 34.78
CA ASP A 418 7.77 24.21 36.19
C ASP A 418 6.42 23.66 36.68
N VAL A 419 6.27 22.34 36.56
CA VAL A 419 5.05 21.61 36.95
C VAL A 419 4.75 21.78 38.45
N ARG A 420 5.78 21.87 39.30
CA ARG A 420 5.60 22.00 40.75
C ARG A 420 5.02 23.37 41.10
N ASN A 421 5.53 24.43 40.48
CA ASN A 421 5.03 25.79 40.66
C ASN A 421 3.59 25.97 40.13
N ILE A 422 3.24 25.33 39.00
CA ILE A 422 1.86 25.32 38.52
C ILE A 422 0.91 24.66 39.53
N CYS A 423 1.32 23.51 40.10
CA CYS A 423 0.52 22.79 41.08
C CYS A 423 0.39 23.51 42.44
N THR A 424 1.37 24.32 42.83
CA THR A 424 1.38 25.00 44.15
C THR A 424 0.85 26.43 44.11
N VAL A 425 1.05 27.18 43.02
CA VAL A 425 0.76 28.63 42.96
C VAL A 425 -0.39 28.97 42.02
N ASN A 426 -0.63 28.17 40.97
CA ASN A 426 -1.61 28.49 39.93
C ASN A 426 -2.87 27.61 40.00
N GLY A 427 -3.49 27.47 41.18
CA GLY A 427 -4.83 26.85 41.29
C GLY A 427 -4.90 25.32 41.22
N GLY A 428 -3.76 24.62 41.34
CA GLY A 428 -3.71 23.15 41.53
C GLY A 428 -3.60 22.32 40.24
N ALA A 429 -3.54 21.00 40.38
CA ALA A 429 -3.33 20.03 39.30
C ALA A 429 -4.37 20.12 38.15
N ASN A 430 -5.56 20.66 38.43
CA ASN A 430 -6.70 20.74 37.50
C ASN A 430 -6.86 22.13 36.87
N PHE A 431 -5.84 23.01 36.99
CA PHE A 431 -5.97 24.41 36.56
C PHE A 431 -6.25 24.57 35.05
N TYR A 432 -5.61 23.77 34.22
CA TYR A 432 -5.82 23.75 32.77
C TYR A 432 -6.89 22.74 32.39
N ASP A 433 -7.90 23.18 31.65
CA ASP A 433 -8.99 22.32 31.19
C ASP A 433 -8.55 21.44 30.00
N PHE A 434 -7.68 21.97 29.14
CA PHE A 434 -7.21 21.30 27.93
C PHE A 434 -5.68 21.37 27.85
N ILE A 435 -5.01 20.22 27.75
CA ILE A 435 -3.56 20.16 27.54
C ILE A 435 -3.27 19.51 26.19
N ILE A 436 -2.44 20.18 25.39
CA ILE A 436 -1.92 19.67 24.12
C ILE A 436 -0.42 19.48 24.25
N VAL A 437 0.06 18.30 23.90
CA VAL A 437 1.49 17.96 23.89
C VAL A 437 1.88 17.63 22.45
N ASP A 438 2.67 18.51 21.82
CA ASP A 438 3.24 18.25 20.49
C ASP A 438 4.54 17.46 20.59
N GLU A 439 4.80 16.65 19.57
CA GLU A 439 5.85 15.62 19.57
C GLU A 439 5.84 14.76 20.85
N ALA A 440 4.64 14.29 21.21
CA ALA A 440 4.40 13.55 22.44
C ALA A 440 5.27 12.28 22.56
N HIS A 441 5.87 11.78 21.47
CA HIS A 441 6.84 10.68 21.47
C HIS A 441 8.10 10.97 22.32
N HIS A 442 8.36 12.21 22.74
CA HIS A 442 9.36 12.52 23.77
C HIS A 442 8.90 12.18 25.20
N GLY A 443 7.72 11.58 25.36
CA GLY A 443 7.06 11.28 26.63
C GLY A 443 7.85 10.41 27.60
N GLY A 444 8.86 9.67 27.13
CA GLY A 444 9.75 8.88 27.97
C GLY A 444 10.72 9.70 28.83
N ALA A 445 10.95 10.98 28.52
CA ALA A 445 11.85 11.83 29.30
C ALA A 445 11.20 12.28 30.64
N ASP A 446 12.00 12.35 31.71
CA ASP A 446 11.53 12.67 33.08
C ASP A 446 10.64 13.92 33.14
N SER A 447 11.00 14.97 32.38
CA SER A 447 10.23 16.22 32.33
C SER A 447 8.82 16.05 31.75
N TYR A 448 8.64 15.16 30.77
CA TYR A 448 7.31 14.83 30.24
C TYR A 448 6.54 13.91 31.19
N GLN A 449 7.23 12.96 31.83
CA GLN A 449 6.59 12.10 32.83
C GLN A 449 6.01 12.90 34.00
N ASP A 450 6.74 13.92 34.47
CA ASP A 450 6.26 14.85 35.49
C ASP A 450 4.98 15.57 35.04
N LEU A 451 4.93 16.08 33.80
CA LEU A 451 3.74 16.70 33.24
C LEU A 451 2.52 15.77 33.32
N PHE A 452 2.65 14.53 32.82
CA PHE A 452 1.53 13.58 32.79
C PHE A 452 1.12 13.07 34.18
N LYS A 453 2.07 13.01 35.12
CA LYS A 453 1.83 12.52 36.48
C LYS A 453 1.07 13.56 37.31
N TYR A 454 1.49 14.82 37.29
CA TYR A 454 1.00 15.85 38.19
C TYR A 454 -0.15 16.69 37.64
N LEU A 455 -0.20 16.97 36.33
CA LEU A 455 -1.31 17.72 35.73
C LEU A 455 -2.48 16.79 35.39
N LYS A 456 -3.71 17.22 35.67
CA LYS A 456 -4.95 16.44 35.49
C LYS A 456 -6.01 17.29 34.77
N PRO A 457 -5.86 17.50 33.45
CA PRO A 457 -6.83 18.27 32.68
C PRO A 457 -8.10 17.47 32.40
N LYS A 458 -9.17 18.17 31.98
CA LYS A 458 -10.38 17.51 31.46
C LYS A 458 -10.08 16.77 30.17
N ILE A 459 -9.25 17.35 29.28
CA ILE A 459 -8.82 16.74 28.02
C ILE A 459 -7.29 16.79 27.92
N LEU A 460 -6.68 15.66 27.60
CA LEU A 460 -5.27 15.53 27.27
C LEU A 460 -5.12 15.04 25.83
N LEU A 461 -4.47 15.84 24.99
CA LEU A 461 -4.27 15.54 23.57
C LEU A 461 -2.77 15.44 23.25
N GLY A 462 -2.33 14.28 22.78
CA GLY A 462 -0.98 14.06 22.28
C GLY A 462 -0.95 14.11 20.77
N LEU A 463 0.02 14.81 20.19
CA LEU A 463 0.28 14.84 18.75
C LEU A 463 1.65 14.23 18.49
N THR A 464 1.75 13.24 17.61
CA THR A 464 3.03 12.66 17.20
C THR A 464 3.00 12.25 15.75
N ALA A 465 4.15 12.22 15.07
CA ALA A 465 4.25 11.60 13.75
C ALA A 465 4.49 10.09 13.82
N THR A 466 5.07 9.60 14.92
CA THR A 466 5.50 8.22 15.07
C THR A 466 5.41 7.79 16.53
N PRO A 467 4.50 6.88 16.90
CA PRO A 467 4.42 6.35 18.25
C PRO A 467 5.23 5.05 18.45
N GLU A 468 5.99 4.61 17.44
CA GLU A 468 6.51 3.23 17.31
C GLU A 468 7.93 3.03 17.87
N ARG A 469 8.52 3.93 18.69
CA ARG A 469 9.84 3.65 19.30
C ARG A 469 9.71 2.59 20.42
N ASN A 470 10.80 1.85 20.65
CA ASN A 470 10.85 0.84 21.71
C ASN A 470 10.72 1.43 23.13
N ASP A 471 11.17 2.67 23.34
CA ASP A 471 11.02 3.39 24.62
C ASP A 471 9.62 4.04 24.76
N ASP A 472 8.85 4.14 23.67
CA ASP A 472 7.56 4.86 23.61
C ASP A 472 6.38 4.03 24.13
N ARG A 473 6.56 2.78 24.58
CA ARG A 473 5.44 2.06 25.25
C ARG A 473 4.94 2.78 26.49
N GLN A 474 5.83 3.53 27.14
CA GLN A 474 5.47 4.42 28.23
C GLN A 474 4.55 5.55 27.77
N ILE A 475 4.51 5.94 26.50
CA ILE A 475 3.61 7.00 26.06
C ILE A 475 2.14 6.55 26.09
N PHE A 476 1.87 5.31 25.64
CA PHE A 476 0.50 4.80 25.52
C PHE A 476 -0.20 4.75 26.88
N GLN A 477 0.56 4.51 27.96
CA GLN A 477 0.05 4.50 29.33
C GLN A 477 -0.57 5.85 29.76
N TYR A 478 -0.15 6.95 29.14
CA TYR A 478 -0.67 8.29 29.42
C TYR A 478 -1.87 8.67 28.55
N PHE A 479 -2.17 7.90 27.49
CA PHE A 479 -3.23 8.17 26.50
C PHE A 479 -4.20 6.99 26.35
N ASP A 480 -4.71 6.48 27.49
CA ASP A 480 -5.70 5.40 27.55
C ASP A 480 -5.32 4.14 26.73
N ASN A 481 -4.01 3.82 26.70
CA ASN A 481 -3.40 2.63 26.09
C ASN A 481 -3.58 2.47 24.58
N GLY A 482 -3.73 3.56 23.82
CA GLY A 482 -3.81 3.42 22.36
C GLY A 482 -3.75 4.70 21.55
N VAL A 483 -3.55 4.53 20.24
CA VAL A 483 -3.68 5.59 19.25
C VAL A 483 -5.16 5.79 18.94
N THR A 484 -5.67 7.01 19.15
CA THR A 484 -7.07 7.35 18.89
C THR A 484 -7.37 7.50 17.41
N ALA A 485 -6.48 8.15 16.66
CA ALA A 485 -6.60 8.32 15.22
C ALA A 485 -5.21 8.45 14.58
N ALA A 486 -5.08 7.98 13.34
CA ALA A 486 -3.84 8.04 12.59
C ALA A 486 -4.05 8.49 11.12
N ILE A 487 -3.22 9.43 10.65
CA ILE A 487 -2.97 9.68 9.23
C ILE A 487 -1.50 9.42 8.94
N ARG A 488 -1.22 8.26 8.34
CA ARG A 488 0.14 7.83 8.01
C ARG A 488 0.61 8.48 6.70
N LEU A 489 1.92 8.43 6.44
CA LEU A 489 2.54 9.06 5.28
C LEU A 489 1.88 8.67 3.93
N PRO A 490 1.60 7.38 3.65
CA PRO A 490 0.99 6.98 2.38
C PRO A 490 -0.38 7.64 2.15
N GLN A 491 -1.22 7.65 3.21
CA GLN A 491 -2.55 8.28 3.18
C GLN A 491 -2.48 9.80 2.99
N ALA A 492 -1.43 10.44 3.53
CA ALA A 492 -1.23 11.88 3.35
C ALA A 492 -0.83 12.24 1.91
N LEU A 493 -0.03 11.38 1.27
CA LEU A 493 0.37 11.53 -0.13
C LEU A 493 -0.80 11.26 -1.09
N GLU A 494 -1.58 10.20 -0.85
CA GLU A 494 -2.81 9.89 -1.61
C GLU A 494 -3.79 11.05 -1.66
N LYS A 495 -3.96 11.76 -0.54
CA LYS A 495 -4.87 12.90 -0.42
C LYS A 495 -4.29 14.21 -0.95
N GLY A 496 -3.09 14.18 -1.57
CA GLY A 496 -2.42 15.36 -2.10
C GLY A 496 -2.02 16.40 -1.05
N LEU A 497 -1.94 16.00 0.23
CA LEU A 497 -1.58 16.90 1.34
C LEU A 497 -0.08 17.14 1.44
N LEU A 498 0.69 16.26 0.81
CA LEU A 498 2.14 16.27 0.75
C LEU A 498 2.61 16.23 -0.70
N CYS A 499 3.77 16.82 -0.93
CA CYS A 499 4.49 16.73 -2.17
C CYS A 499 4.94 15.27 -2.39
N PRO A 500 4.63 14.64 -3.53
CA PRO A 500 5.11 13.30 -3.87
C PRO A 500 6.64 13.22 -3.83
N PHE A 501 7.20 12.01 -3.74
CA PHE A 501 8.66 11.81 -3.75
C PHE A 501 9.12 10.87 -4.86
N ALA A 502 10.36 11.06 -5.31
CA ALA A 502 11.12 10.13 -6.14
C ALA A 502 12.33 9.67 -5.32
N TYR A 503 12.30 8.41 -4.90
CA TYR A 503 13.30 7.80 -4.03
C TYR A 503 14.26 6.94 -4.82
N PHE A 504 15.54 7.27 -4.74
CA PHE A 504 16.62 6.52 -5.38
C PHE A 504 17.50 5.92 -4.29
N GLY A 505 17.43 4.60 -4.13
CA GLY A 505 18.33 3.83 -3.28
C GLY A 505 19.59 3.48 -4.04
N ILE A 506 20.66 4.19 -3.73
CA ILE A 506 21.97 4.11 -4.37
C ILE A 506 22.86 3.16 -3.56
N SER A 507 23.65 2.36 -4.24
CA SER A 507 24.63 1.51 -3.57
C SER A 507 25.75 2.36 -2.96
N ASP A 508 25.88 2.30 -1.63
CA ASP A 508 27.01 2.92 -0.95
C ASP A 508 28.25 2.03 -1.10
N THR A 509 29.43 2.63 -1.23
CA THR A 509 30.71 1.91 -1.42
C THR A 509 31.22 1.27 -0.13
N VAL A 510 30.50 1.46 0.97
CA VAL A 510 30.90 1.09 2.33
C VAL A 510 30.19 -0.18 2.82
N ASP A 511 30.92 -1.04 3.55
CA ASP A 511 30.37 -2.18 4.29
C ASP A 511 30.28 -1.86 5.79
N LEU A 512 29.06 -1.84 6.33
CA LEU A 512 28.76 -1.58 7.74
C LEU A 512 28.34 -2.85 8.50
N SER A 513 28.41 -4.03 7.86
CA SER A 513 27.90 -5.28 8.43
C SER A 513 28.72 -5.80 9.61
N SER A 514 29.98 -5.36 9.74
CA SER A 514 30.90 -5.72 10.83
C SER A 514 30.82 -4.78 12.05
N ILE A 515 30.16 -3.62 11.91
CA ILE A 515 30.05 -2.63 12.99
C ILE A 515 28.94 -3.06 13.96
N ALA A 516 29.30 -3.18 15.23
CA ALA A 516 28.36 -3.57 16.27
C ALA A 516 27.28 -2.49 16.48
N MET A 517 26.04 -2.94 16.68
CA MET A 517 24.92 -2.07 17.07
C MET A 517 24.60 -2.26 18.56
N LYS A 518 24.35 -1.17 19.28
CA LYS A 518 23.86 -1.16 20.66
C LYS A 518 22.54 -0.42 20.71
N ASN A 519 21.52 -0.99 21.36
CA ASN A 519 20.16 -0.43 21.46
C ASN A 519 19.56 -0.02 20.10
N GLY A 520 19.90 -0.75 19.03
CA GLY A 520 19.42 -0.44 17.68
C GLY A 520 20.14 0.72 16.98
N GLU A 521 21.23 1.25 17.54
CA GLU A 521 22.04 2.29 16.91
C GLU A 521 23.49 1.82 16.69
N TYR A 522 24.13 2.38 15.67
CA TYR A 522 25.54 2.14 15.35
C TYR A 522 26.46 2.98 16.24
N ASP A 523 27.64 2.47 16.56
CA ASP A 523 28.68 3.25 17.23
C ASP A 523 29.16 4.41 16.33
N THR A 524 28.83 5.64 16.73
CA THR A 524 29.14 6.86 15.97
C THR A 524 30.64 7.06 15.73
N LYS A 525 31.51 6.58 16.64
CA LYS A 525 32.98 6.70 16.47
C LYS A 525 33.49 5.73 15.41
N GLN A 526 32.93 4.53 15.35
CA GLN A 526 33.29 3.55 14.31
C GLN A 526 32.79 4.01 12.94
N LEU A 527 31.60 4.61 12.89
CA LEU A 527 31.09 5.23 11.66
C LEU A 527 32.00 6.40 11.22
N GLU A 528 32.41 7.29 12.13
CA GLU A 528 33.34 8.39 11.82
C GLU A 528 34.61 7.90 11.11
N LYS A 529 35.20 6.80 11.61
CA LYS A 529 36.41 6.22 11.02
C LYS A 529 36.22 5.84 9.55
N VAL A 530 35.04 5.34 9.20
CA VAL A 530 34.73 4.85 7.85
C VAL A 530 34.29 5.97 6.91
N PHE A 531 33.55 6.96 7.43
CA PHE A 531 33.01 8.05 6.62
C PHE A 531 33.95 9.26 6.49
N VAL A 532 34.96 9.38 7.35
CA VAL A 532 35.86 10.55 7.39
C VAL A 532 37.33 10.13 7.47
N ASP A 533 37.72 9.31 8.45
CA ASP A 533 39.15 9.09 8.73
C ASP A 533 39.85 8.20 7.68
N ASP A 534 39.14 7.23 7.11
CA ASP A 534 39.61 6.46 5.96
C ASP A 534 39.56 7.32 4.69
N SER A 535 40.59 8.15 4.53
CA SER A 535 40.70 9.14 3.45
C SER A 535 40.42 8.61 2.05
N LYS A 536 40.77 7.34 1.74
CA LYS A 536 40.48 6.75 0.43
C LYS A 536 39.00 6.42 0.30
N SER A 537 38.44 5.66 1.25
CA SER A 537 37.03 5.28 1.25
C SER A 537 36.10 6.50 1.29
N ALA A 538 36.41 7.47 2.17
CA ALA A 538 35.67 8.71 2.32
C ALA A 538 35.69 9.56 1.03
N PHE A 539 36.85 9.67 0.37
CA PHE A 539 36.98 10.39 -0.90
C PHE A 539 36.12 9.76 -2.00
N TYR A 540 36.26 8.44 -2.24
CA TYR A 540 35.49 7.76 -3.28
C TYR A 540 33.98 7.84 -3.04
N ARG A 541 33.57 7.75 -1.78
CA ARG A 541 32.16 7.92 -1.40
C ARG A 541 31.66 9.33 -1.69
N ALA A 542 32.40 10.36 -1.27
CA ALA A 542 32.01 11.76 -1.49
C ALA A 542 31.95 12.12 -2.99
N ASP A 543 32.91 11.64 -3.79
CA ASP A 543 32.91 11.76 -5.24
C ASP A 543 31.70 11.06 -5.89
N ASN A 544 31.38 9.84 -5.45
CA ASN A 544 30.18 9.13 -5.90
C ASN A 544 28.89 9.89 -5.55
N ILE A 545 28.82 10.54 -4.38
CA ILE A 545 27.67 11.36 -3.98
C ILE A 545 27.48 12.54 -4.95
N ILE A 546 28.55 13.25 -5.32
CA ILE A 546 28.49 14.37 -6.28
C ILE A 546 28.01 13.88 -7.65
N LYS A 547 28.62 12.81 -8.18
CA LYS A 547 28.24 12.22 -9.48
C LYS A 547 26.77 11.82 -9.51
N THR A 548 26.31 11.19 -8.44
CA THR A 548 24.93 10.74 -8.31
C THR A 548 23.95 11.90 -8.21
N LEU A 549 24.30 12.95 -7.45
CA LEU A 549 23.50 14.16 -7.35
C LEU A 549 23.32 14.83 -8.73
N LEU A 550 24.41 14.99 -9.48
CA LEU A 550 24.38 15.57 -10.83
C LEU A 550 23.61 14.71 -11.84
N HIS A 551 23.54 13.39 -11.62
CA HIS A 551 22.78 12.49 -12.49
C HIS A 551 21.27 12.61 -12.28
N TYR A 552 20.80 12.66 -11.03
CA TYR A 552 19.36 12.61 -10.72
C TYR A 552 18.69 13.99 -10.58
N VAL A 553 19.46 15.06 -10.39
CA VAL A 553 18.91 16.41 -10.19
C VAL A 553 19.05 17.25 -11.46
N ASP A 554 17.91 17.74 -11.97
CA ASP A 554 17.77 18.44 -13.26
C ASP A 554 18.57 19.76 -13.35
N ASN A 555 18.47 20.62 -12.33
CA ASN A 555 19.13 21.92 -12.31
C ASN A 555 19.70 22.23 -10.92
N ILE A 556 21.03 22.25 -10.83
CA ILE A 556 21.75 22.44 -9.58
C ILE A 556 21.54 23.83 -8.94
N GLU A 557 21.28 24.85 -9.75
CA GLU A 557 21.00 26.22 -9.28
C GLU A 557 19.61 26.32 -8.63
N LYS A 558 18.68 25.46 -9.04
CA LYS A 558 17.35 25.33 -8.43
C LYS A 558 17.31 24.33 -7.28
N THR A 559 18.40 23.61 -7.04
CA THR A 559 18.49 22.60 -5.99
C THR A 559 18.53 23.26 -4.62
N LYS A 560 17.63 22.82 -3.75
CA LYS A 560 17.56 23.20 -2.35
C LYS A 560 17.57 21.93 -1.54
N ALA A 561 18.77 21.48 -1.16
CA ALA A 561 18.99 20.17 -0.58
C ALA A 561 19.35 20.20 0.90
N LEU A 562 18.89 19.17 1.62
CA LEU A 562 19.33 18.86 2.99
C LEU A 562 20.07 17.51 2.99
N GLY A 563 21.29 17.49 3.51
CA GLY A 563 22.09 16.27 3.65
C GLY A 563 22.26 15.85 5.12
N PHE A 564 21.89 14.62 5.44
CA PHE A 564 21.92 14.09 6.81
C PHE A 564 23.16 13.22 7.05
N CYS A 565 24.08 13.71 7.85
CA CYS A 565 25.38 13.11 8.17
C CYS A 565 25.40 12.44 9.55
N VAL A 566 26.39 11.57 9.76
CA VAL A 566 26.57 10.80 11.01
C VAL A 566 26.87 11.69 12.21
N ASN A 567 27.78 12.65 12.05
CA ASN A 567 28.20 13.56 13.11
C ASN A 567 28.72 14.89 12.53
N ILE A 568 29.12 15.81 13.41
CA ILE A 568 29.53 17.16 13.02
C ILE A 568 30.75 17.14 12.08
N LYS A 569 31.74 16.28 12.35
CA LYS A 569 32.94 16.16 11.52
C LYS A 569 32.59 15.67 10.11
N HIS A 570 31.71 14.69 9.98
CA HIS A 570 31.23 14.22 8.68
C HIS A 570 30.48 15.32 7.92
N ALA A 571 29.62 16.10 8.58
CA ALA A 571 28.93 17.22 7.94
C ALA A 571 29.91 18.29 7.42
N GLN A 572 30.93 18.62 8.21
CA GLN A 572 32.01 19.56 7.83
C GLN A 572 32.84 19.01 6.66
N TYR A 573 33.21 17.72 6.71
CA TYR A 573 33.93 17.04 5.64
C TYR A 573 33.16 17.14 4.31
N MET A 574 31.87 16.81 4.31
CA MET A 574 31.03 16.86 3.11
C MET A 574 30.90 18.29 2.54
N ALA A 575 30.67 19.28 3.39
CA ALA A 575 30.58 20.68 2.94
C ALA A 575 31.90 21.16 2.32
N ASN A 576 33.04 20.86 2.96
CA ASN A 576 34.35 21.23 2.44
C ASN A 576 34.64 20.50 1.11
N PHE A 577 34.33 19.21 1.04
CA PHE A 577 34.54 18.40 -0.16
C PHE A 577 33.75 18.93 -1.36
N PHE A 578 32.47 19.26 -1.17
CA PHE A 578 31.63 19.82 -2.22
C PHE A 578 32.16 21.17 -2.72
N ASN A 579 32.52 22.08 -1.82
CA ASN A 579 33.04 23.40 -2.19
C ASN A 579 34.41 23.36 -2.89
N GLN A 580 35.22 22.32 -2.65
CA GLN A 580 36.55 22.16 -3.24
C GLN A 580 36.54 21.40 -4.57
N ASN A 581 35.62 20.44 -4.74
CA ASN A 581 35.63 19.49 -5.85
C ASN A 581 34.44 19.65 -6.80
N SER A 582 33.58 20.65 -6.58
CA SER A 582 32.45 20.96 -7.46
C SER A 582 32.06 22.44 -7.38
N ASP A 583 31.29 22.92 -8.35
CA ASP A 583 30.71 24.27 -8.33
C ASP A 583 29.50 24.39 -7.37
N ILE A 584 29.18 23.32 -6.66
CA ILE A 584 28.02 23.23 -5.78
C ILE A 584 28.35 23.85 -4.43
N LYS A 585 27.76 25.01 -4.15
CA LYS A 585 27.93 25.70 -2.87
C LYS A 585 27.21 24.94 -1.76
N ALA A 586 27.96 24.51 -0.76
CA ALA A 586 27.46 23.74 0.38
C ALA A 586 27.88 24.35 1.72
N LEU A 587 27.02 24.21 2.74
CA LEU A 587 27.28 24.68 4.10
C LEU A 587 27.04 23.57 5.12
N ALA A 588 27.86 23.48 6.16
CA ALA A 588 27.63 22.59 7.29
C ALA A 588 27.01 23.34 8.48
N LEU A 589 25.92 22.81 9.03
CA LEU A 589 25.26 23.35 10.23
C LEU A 589 25.11 22.31 11.34
N ASN A 590 25.36 22.74 12.57
CA ASN A 590 25.35 21.88 13.75
C ASN A 590 24.67 22.55 14.95
N SER A 591 24.53 21.80 16.06
CA SER A 591 23.86 22.27 17.28
C SER A 591 24.53 23.47 17.95
N ARG A 592 25.81 23.74 17.65
CA ARG A 592 26.58 24.88 18.19
C ARG A 592 26.42 26.15 17.34
N SER A 593 25.86 26.05 16.14
CA SER A 593 25.62 27.21 15.28
C SER A 593 24.61 28.16 15.92
N SER A 594 24.89 29.46 15.86
CA SER A 594 24.03 30.50 16.47
C SER A 594 22.68 30.62 15.75
N SER A 595 21.66 31.19 16.40
CA SER A 595 20.35 31.41 15.77
C SER A 595 20.46 32.30 14.53
N GLN A 596 21.39 33.27 14.52
CA GLN A 596 21.65 34.14 13.38
C GLN A 596 22.26 33.37 12.21
N GLU A 597 23.24 32.49 12.46
CA GLU A 597 23.84 31.64 11.43
C GLU A 597 22.80 30.72 10.78
N ARG A 598 21.90 30.13 11.59
CA ARG A 598 20.82 29.27 11.09
C ARG A 598 19.84 30.03 10.20
N ALA A 599 19.44 31.23 10.62
CA ALA A 599 18.55 32.09 9.85
C ALA A 599 19.19 32.56 8.54
N ASN A 600 20.47 32.92 8.58
CA ASN A 600 21.24 33.31 7.39
C ASN A 600 21.36 32.14 6.40
N ALA A 601 21.76 30.96 6.86
CA ALA A 601 21.87 29.78 6.02
C ALA A 601 20.54 29.37 5.38
N GLN A 602 19.43 29.44 6.13
CA GLN A 602 18.10 29.20 5.59
C GLN A 602 17.77 30.20 4.48
N LYS A 603 18.08 31.48 4.68
CA LYS A 603 17.86 32.52 3.67
C LYS A 603 18.73 32.29 2.44
N GLU A 604 20.01 31.98 2.62
CA GLU A 604 20.93 31.69 1.50
C GLU A 604 20.50 30.47 0.68
N LEU A 605 19.94 29.44 1.32
CA LEU A 605 19.38 28.27 0.63
C LEU A 605 18.10 28.65 -0.16
N ILE A 606 17.25 29.51 0.41
CA ILE A 606 16.02 29.96 -0.27
C ILE A 606 16.36 30.85 -1.48
N ASP A 607 17.35 31.74 -1.32
CA ASP A 607 17.83 32.67 -2.35
C ASP A 607 18.68 31.96 -3.43
N GLY A 608 19.07 30.70 -3.22
CA GLY A 608 19.89 29.92 -4.17
C GLY A 608 21.39 30.25 -4.15
N LYS A 609 21.87 30.96 -3.12
CA LYS A 609 23.31 31.24 -2.92
C LYS A 609 24.09 30.00 -2.49
N ILE A 610 23.42 29.12 -1.74
CA ILE A 610 23.89 27.78 -1.43
C ILE A 610 22.86 26.78 -1.94
N SER A 611 23.32 25.63 -2.43
CA SER A 611 22.45 24.57 -2.94
C SER A 611 22.17 23.50 -1.89
N ILE A 612 23.09 23.30 -0.94
CA ILE A 612 23.04 22.18 0.01
C ILE A 612 23.41 22.61 1.43
N ILE A 613 22.63 22.16 2.41
CA ILE A 613 23.00 22.22 3.83
C ILE A 613 23.23 20.81 4.37
N PHE A 614 24.45 20.53 4.84
CA PHE A 614 24.78 19.31 5.57
C PHE A 614 24.56 19.49 7.07
N THR A 615 23.85 18.56 7.68
CA THR A 615 23.53 18.59 9.11
C THR A 615 23.51 17.20 9.74
N VAL A 616 23.46 17.14 11.07
CA VAL A 616 23.28 15.89 11.82
C VAL A 616 21.82 15.77 12.24
N ASP A 617 21.42 16.48 13.30
CA ASP A 617 20.06 16.44 13.85
C ASP A 617 19.38 17.81 13.95
N LEU A 618 20.07 18.91 13.59
CA LEU A 618 19.58 20.28 13.78
C LEU A 618 18.22 20.51 13.08
N TYR A 619 18.09 19.93 11.87
CA TYR A 619 16.91 20.02 11.02
C TYR A 619 16.01 18.79 11.05
N ASN A 620 16.20 17.88 12.02
CA ASN A 620 15.24 16.80 12.22
C ASN A 620 13.89 17.33 12.69
N GLU A 621 13.87 18.38 13.53
CA GLU A 621 12.68 18.98 14.15
C GLU A 621 12.72 20.52 14.13
N GLY A 622 11.56 21.18 14.03
CA GLY A 622 11.43 22.62 14.31
C GLY A 622 11.82 23.64 13.22
N VAL A 623 12.21 23.23 12.01
CA VAL A 623 12.53 24.18 10.91
C VAL A 623 11.58 24.01 9.73
N ASP A 624 11.19 25.14 9.14
CA ASP A 624 10.23 25.21 8.03
C ASP A 624 10.81 25.83 6.77
N ILE A 625 11.27 24.96 5.86
CA ILE A 625 11.73 25.33 4.51
C ILE A 625 10.93 24.50 3.49
N PRO A 626 9.69 24.90 3.14
CA PRO A 626 8.87 24.17 2.17
C PRO A 626 9.53 24.02 0.79
N GLN A 627 10.45 24.94 0.46
CA GLN A 627 11.18 25.00 -0.81
C GLN A 627 12.20 23.86 -1.01
N VAL A 628 12.53 23.08 0.04
CA VAL A 628 13.46 21.95 -0.07
C VAL A 628 12.92 20.95 -1.08
N ASN A 629 13.67 20.69 -2.15
CA ASN A 629 13.28 19.78 -3.24
C ASN A 629 14.20 18.55 -3.35
N THR A 630 15.25 18.47 -2.54
CA THR A 630 16.16 17.31 -2.51
C THR A 630 16.56 16.94 -1.08
N VAL A 631 16.60 15.65 -0.76
CA VAL A 631 17.08 15.12 0.52
C VAL A 631 18.14 14.05 0.28
N LEU A 632 19.29 14.17 0.97
CA LEU A 632 20.40 13.21 0.90
C LEU A 632 20.50 12.45 2.24
N PHE A 633 20.25 11.15 2.21
CA PHE A 633 20.51 10.27 3.36
C PHE A 633 21.93 9.71 3.25
N LEU A 634 22.85 10.31 4.02
CA LEU A 634 24.27 9.94 4.03
C LEU A 634 24.67 9.15 5.28
N ARG A 635 23.70 8.71 6.08
CA ARG A 635 23.91 7.98 7.35
C ARG A 635 22.93 6.80 7.48
N PRO A 636 23.32 5.71 8.17
CA PRO A 636 22.42 4.59 8.45
C PRO A 636 21.41 4.93 9.58
N THR A 637 20.30 5.61 9.25
CA THR A 637 19.25 6.04 10.20
C THR A 637 18.30 4.90 10.66
N ASN A 638 18.69 4.00 11.58
CA ASN A 638 17.83 2.85 11.91
C ASN A 638 16.45 3.23 12.48
N SER A 639 16.35 4.36 13.18
CA SER A 639 15.08 4.87 13.73
C SER A 639 14.10 5.31 12.64
N LEU A 640 12.93 4.69 12.60
CA LEU A 640 11.84 5.04 11.67
C LEU A 640 11.35 6.48 11.91
N THR A 641 11.31 6.92 13.16
CA THR A 641 10.95 8.30 13.55
C THR A 641 11.85 9.31 12.89
N ILE A 642 13.16 9.16 13.05
CA ILE A 642 14.14 10.09 12.50
C ILE A 642 14.06 10.07 10.96
N PHE A 643 13.93 8.89 10.36
CA PHE A 643 13.79 8.75 8.91
C PHE A 643 12.56 9.51 8.38
N LEU A 644 11.37 9.31 8.97
CA LEU A 644 10.14 9.98 8.53
C LEU A 644 10.14 11.49 8.83
N GLN A 645 10.77 11.91 9.93
CA GLN A 645 10.95 13.33 10.23
C GLN A 645 11.83 14.02 9.18
N GLN A 646 12.97 13.40 8.84
CA GLN A 646 13.91 13.89 7.83
C GLN A 646 13.28 13.93 6.44
N LEU A 647 12.62 12.84 6.02
CA LEU A 647 11.89 12.77 4.77
C LEU A 647 10.79 13.85 4.70
N GLY A 648 10.01 13.98 5.78
CA GLY A 648 8.90 14.93 5.90
C GLY A 648 9.26 16.40 5.70
N ARG A 649 10.54 16.78 5.90
CA ARG A 649 11.01 18.15 5.61
C ARG A 649 10.93 18.45 4.11
N GLY A 650 11.24 17.47 3.29
CA GLY A 650 11.15 17.57 1.84
C GLY A 650 9.74 17.34 1.29
N LEU A 651 8.79 16.82 2.06
CA LEU A 651 7.46 16.47 1.56
C LEU A 651 6.44 17.62 1.63
N ARG A 652 6.83 18.81 2.08
CA ARG A 652 5.91 19.97 2.11
C ARG A 652 5.61 20.47 0.70
N LEU A 653 4.36 20.86 0.46
CA LEU A 653 3.92 21.47 -0.80
C LEU A 653 4.54 22.87 -0.95
N TYR A 654 4.97 23.21 -2.17
CA TYR A 654 5.46 24.54 -2.51
C TYR A 654 5.18 24.81 -4.01
N PRO A 655 4.78 26.04 -4.40
CA PRO A 655 4.55 26.36 -5.81
C PRO A 655 5.78 26.11 -6.68
N GLY A 656 5.60 25.40 -7.80
CA GLY A 656 6.70 25.04 -8.71
C GLY A 656 7.56 23.85 -8.25
N LYS A 657 7.15 23.15 -7.18
CA LYS A 657 7.79 21.92 -6.72
C LYS A 657 6.88 20.72 -7.00
N ASP A 658 7.24 19.95 -8.02
CA ASP A 658 6.45 18.80 -8.44
C ASP A 658 6.65 17.57 -7.54
N HIS A 659 7.85 17.41 -6.99
CA HIS A 659 8.21 16.35 -6.06
C HIS A 659 9.48 16.63 -5.27
N LEU A 660 9.67 15.82 -4.24
CA LEU A 660 10.93 15.65 -3.54
C LEU A 660 11.81 14.59 -4.22
N VAL A 661 13.05 14.92 -4.56
CA VAL A 661 14.07 13.93 -4.91
C VAL A 661 14.74 13.44 -3.63
N VAL A 662 14.80 12.12 -3.42
CA VAL A 662 15.44 11.50 -2.26
C VAL A 662 16.55 10.59 -2.73
N LEU A 663 17.79 10.89 -2.33
CA LEU A 663 18.96 10.06 -2.62
C LEU A 663 19.39 9.37 -1.32
N ASP A 664 19.17 8.06 -1.24
CA ASP A 664 19.54 7.24 -0.08
C ASP A 664 20.74 6.35 -0.40
N PHE A 665 21.87 6.57 0.27
CA PHE A 665 23.08 5.79 0.09
C PHE A 665 23.03 4.56 1.01
N ILE A 666 22.62 3.44 0.41
CA ILE A 666 22.34 2.17 1.07
C ILE A 666 23.64 1.34 1.12
N ALA A 667 24.30 1.38 2.27
CA ALA A 667 25.41 0.50 2.60
C ALA A 667 24.95 -0.92 2.97
N LYS A 668 25.86 -1.89 2.93
CA LYS A 668 25.60 -3.23 3.46
C LYS A 668 25.52 -3.16 4.99
N ALA A 669 24.30 -3.25 5.52
CA ALA A 669 24.04 -3.07 6.95
C ALA A 669 24.24 -4.34 7.79
N ALA A 670 24.28 -4.16 9.11
CA ALA A 670 24.27 -5.25 10.08
C ALA A 670 22.91 -5.95 10.09
N ARG A 671 22.86 -7.22 10.55
CA ARG A 671 21.64 -8.04 10.51
C ARG A 671 20.46 -7.45 11.27
N ASN A 672 20.72 -6.70 12.34
CA ASN A 672 19.68 -6.13 13.21
C ASN A 672 19.17 -4.77 12.74
N PHE A 673 19.69 -4.27 11.62
CA PHE A 673 19.21 -3.04 11.00
C PHE A 673 17.86 -3.28 10.32
N ASN A 674 16.89 -2.38 10.51
CA ASN A 674 15.51 -2.60 10.09
C ASN A 674 15.17 -1.84 8.80
N TYR A 675 15.59 -2.37 7.64
CA TYR A 675 15.11 -1.83 6.36
C TYR A 675 13.61 -2.09 6.13
N SER A 676 13.06 -3.15 6.74
CA SER A 676 11.68 -3.56 6.51
C SER A 676 10.68 -2.48 6.93
N SER A 677 10.83 -1.91 8.12
CA SER A 677 9.92 -0.89 8.64
C SER A 677 9.94 0.39 7.83
N ARG A 678 11.13 0.80 7.35
CA ARG A 678 11.29 2.01 6.50
C ARG A 678 10.50 1.91 5.21
N PHE A 679 10.74 0.87 4.41
CA PHE A 679 10.07 0.71 3.12
C PHE A 679 8.57 0.42 3.30
N GLN A 680 8.17 -0.32 4.35
CA GLN A 680 6.76 -0.51 4.67
C GLN A 680 6.04 0.80 5.00
N ALA A 681 6.72 1.75 5.67
CA ALA A 681 6.13 3.05 5.98
C ALA A 681 5.92 3.94 4.74
N LEU A 682 6.58 3.63 3.61
CA LEU A 682 6.43 4.33 2.33
C LEU A 682 5.35 3.70 1.43
N LEU A 683 4.94 2.46 1.70
CA LEU A 683 4.02 1.69 0.86
C LEU A 683 2.57 1.79 1.33
N ASN A 684 1.65 1.70 0.37
CA ASN A 684 0.25 1.43 0.66
C ASN A 684 0.10 0.00 1.18
N LYS A 685 -1.02 -0.27 1.87
CA LYS A 685 -1.31 -1.61 2.40
C LYS A 685 -1.57 -2.60 1.25
N GLY A 686 -0.52 -3.28 0.78
CA GLY A 686 -0.58 -4.28 -0.29
C GLY A 686 -0.94 -5.70 0.16
N THR A 687 -1.22 -6.57 -0.82
CA THR A 687 -1.41 -8.03 -0.66
C THR A 687 -0.08 -8.80 -0.66
N LYS A 688 0.95 -8.25 -1.31
CA LYS A 688 2.25 -8.89 -1.50
C LYS A 688 3.16 -8.71 -0.29
N SER A 689 4.11 -9.63 -0.13
CA SER A 689 5.16 -9.45 0.87
C SER A 689 6.07 -8.28 0.47
N LEU A 690 6.70 -7.61 1.43
CA LEU A 690 7.66 -6.54 1.12
C LEU A 690 8.77 -7.00 0.17
N GLN A 691 9.17 -8.27 0.25
CA GLN A 691 10.19 -8.82 -0.64
C GLN A 691 9.71 -8.91 -2.09
N ASP A 692 8.44 -9.26 -2.29
CA ASP A 692 7.84 -9.31 -3.62
C ASP A 692 7.62 -7.89 -4.14
N GLU A 693 7.20 -6.95 -3.29
CA GLU A 693 7.13 -5.52 -3.65
C GLU A 693 8.47 -4.99 -4.14
N ILE A 694 9.57 -5.25 -3.42
CA ILE A 694 10.90 -4.79 -3.81
C ILE A 694 11.33 -5.39 -5.16
N LYS A 695 11.08 -6.69 -5.38
CA LYS A 695 11.45 -7.37 -6.64
C LYS A 695 10.61 -6.89 -7.82
N ASP A 696 9.35 -6.57 -7.58
CA ASP A 696 8.41 -6.13 -8.59
C ASP A 696 8.48 -4.62 -8.87
N GLY A 697 9.38 -3.88 -8.19
CA GLY A 697 9.60 -2.45 -8.41
C GLY A 697 8.62 -1.53 -7.67
N PHE A 698 8.18 -1.93 -6.46
CA PHE A 698 7.28 -1.19 -5.58
C PHE A 698 5.93 -0.80 -6.23
N ILE A 699 5.14 -1.81 -6.59
CA ILE A 699 3.86 -1.62 -7.29
C ILE A 699 2.85 -0.83 -6.44
N ASN A 700 2.83 -1.04 -5.12
CA ASN A 700 1.84 -0.46 -4.22
C ASN A 700 2.30 0.86 -3.55
N LEU A 701 2.86 1.78 -4.32
CA LEU A 701 3.22 3.12 -3.83
C LEU A 701 2.04 4.09 -3.84
N PRO A 702 2.07 5.14 -2.98
CA PRO A 702 1.13 6.25 -3.09
C PRO A 702 1.16 6.87 -4.49
N PRO A 703 0.03 7.42 -4.96
CA PRO A 703 -0.05 8.06 -6.26
C PRO A 703 1.06 9.11 -6.43
N ASN A 704 1.63 9.17 -7.63
CA ASN A 704 2.78 10.01 -7.97
C ASN A 704 4.10 9.70 -7.23
N CYS A 705 4.19 8.75 -6.30
CA CYS A 705 5.48 8.39 -5.71
C CYS A 705 6.24 7.38 -6.56
N PHE A 706 7.56 7.37 -6.41
CA PHE A 706 8.45 6.47 -7.14
C PHE A 706 9.57 5.99 -6.21
N ILE A 707 9.90 4.70 -6.27
CA ILE A 707 11.08 4.14 -5.61
C ILE A 707 11.84 3.29 -6.62
N GLU A 708 13.13 3.58 -6.79
CA GLU A 708 14.07 2.77 -7.55
C GLU A 708 15.27 2.43 -6.70
N LEU A 709 15.65 1.15 -6.69
CA LEU A 709 16.85 0.67 -6.02
C LEU A 709 17.84 0.18 -7.07
N GLN A 710 19.09 0.64 -6.99
CA GLN A 710 20.18 0.05 -7.77
C GLN A 710 20.33 -1.44 -7.45
N LYS A 711 20.78 -2.23 -8.43
CA LYS A 711 20.82 -3.70 -8.34
C LYS A 711 21.53 -4.21 -7.07
N GLU A 712 22.66 -3.62 -6.69
CA GLU A 712 23.38 -4.01 -5.48
C GLU A 712 22.69 -3.52 -4.20
N ALA A 713 22.13 -2.31 -4.19
CA ALA A 713 21.35 -1.79 -3.06
C ALA A 713 20.10 -2.66 -2.82
N MET A 714 19.39 -3.04 -3.87
CA MET A 714 18.25 -3.96 -3.82
C MET A 714 18.66 -5.30 -3.21
N LYS A 715 19.80 -5.86 -3.61
CA LYS A 715 20.35 -7.10 -3.04
C LYS A 715 20.63 -6.95 -1.54
N ASN A 716 21.33 -5.89 -1.14
CA ASN A 716 21.67 -5.62 0.27
C ASN A 716 20.41 -5.50 1.14
N VAL A 717 19.39 -4.78 0.67
CA VAL A 717 18.10 -4.63 1.35
C VAL A 717 17.38 -5.98 1.46
N LEU A 718 17.29 -6.74 0.36
CA LEU A 718 16.62 -8.04 0.36
C LEU A 718 17.31 -9.06 1.28
N ASP A 719 18.64 -9.09 1.28
CA ASP A 719 19.42 -10.00 2.12
C ASP A 719 19.26 -9.64 3.61
N ASN A 720 19.25 -8.35 3.96
CA ASN A 720 18.93 -7.90 5.31
C ASN A 720 17.51 -8.31 5.73
N ILE A 721 16.48 -8.02 4.90
CA ILE A 721 15.08 -8.37 5.20
C ILE A 721 14.91 -9.89 5.37
N LYS A 722 15.56 -10.70 4.52
CA LYS A 722 15.56 -12.17 4.66
C LYS A 722 16.21 -12.61 5.97
N SER A 723 17.36 -12.04 6.31
CA SER A 723 18.07 -12.37 7.55
C SER A 723 17.29 -11.96 8.81
N ALA A 724 16.41 -10.97 8.71
CA ALA A 724 15.55 -10.48 9.79
C ALA A 724 14.23 -11.27 9.95
N GLN A 725 13.92 -12.24 9.07
CA GLN A 725 12.66 -13.00 9.13
C GLN A 725 12.50 -13.80 10.45
N ASN A 726 11.26 -13.86 10.96
CA ASN A 726 10.87 -14.56 12.18
C ASN A 726 10.79 -16.10 12.00
N THR A 727 11.88 -16.71 11.54
CA THR A 727 12.05 -18.18 11.50
C THR A 727 12.02 -18.77 12.90
N ASN A 728 11.75 -20.08 13.04
CA ASN A 728 11.79 -20.75 14.35
C ASN A 728 13.13 -20.50 15.05
N LYS A 729 14.24 -20.69 14.33
CA LYS A 729 15.59 -20.44 14.86
C LYS A 729 15.78 -19.00 15.35
N ASN A 730 15.37 -18.00 14.57
CA ASN A 730 15.52 -16.59 14.95
C ASN A 730 14.65 -16.24 16.18
N LEU A 731 13.38 -16.68 16.20
CA LEU A 731 12.52 -16.44 17.37
C LEU A 731 13.00 -17.16 18.63
N THR A 732 13.56 -18.38 18.50
CA THR A 732 14.22 -19.07 19.61
C THR A 732 15.43 -18.30 20.11
N THR A 733 16.26 -17.73 19.23
CA THR A 733 17.36 -16.86 19.67
C THR A 733 16.86 -15.59 20.36
N LYS A 734 15.80 -14.96 19.82
CA LYS A 734 15.16 -13.78 20.42
C LYS A 734 14.61 -14.07 21.82
N ILE A 735 13.94 -15.21 22.02
CA ILE A 735 13.37 -15.54 23.34
C ILE A 735 14.47 -15.86 24.37
N MET A 736 15.59 -16.47 23.94
CA MET A 736 16.77 -16.65 24.79
C MET A 736 17.39 -15.32 25.20
N GLN A 737 17.60 -14.41 24.24
CA GLN A 737 18.13 -13.06 24.52
C GLN A 737 17.23 -12.27 25.48
N LEU A 738 15.92 -12.35 25.30
CA LEU A 738 14.97 -11.70 26.19
C LEU A 738 15.06 -12.29 27.60
N ARG A 739 15.08 -13.62 27.72
CA ARG A 739 15.23 -14.34 28.98
C ARG A 739 16.52 -13.96 29.71
N ASP A 740 17.64 -13.83 29.00
CA ASP A 740 18.92 -13.42 29.59
C ASP A 740 18.90 -11.95 30.06
N GLN A 741 18.09 -11.09 29.45
CA GLN A 741 17.94 -9.70 29.87
C GLN A 741 16.99 -9.50 31.05
N ILE A 742 15.88 -10.25 31.09
CA ILE A 742 14.86 -10.11 32.14
C ILE A 742 15.09 -11.05 33.34
N GLU A 743 16.05 -11.97 33.22
CA GLU A 743 16.42 -12.98 34.23
C GLU A 743 15.26 -13.87 34.73
N LYS A 744 14.17 -13.96 33.95
CA LYS A 744 12.99 -14.80 34.21
C LYS A 744 12.47 -15.43 32.91
N VAL A 745 11.53 -16.37 33.04
CA VAL A 745 10.82 -16.91 31.87
C VAL A 745 9.98 -15.79 31.24
N PRO A 746 10.19 -15.44 29.96
CA PRO A 746 9.40 -14.41 29.30
C PRO A 746 7.94 -14.84 29.14
N SER A 747 7.00 -13.93 29.38
CA SER A 747 5.59 -14.14 29.02
C SER A 747 5.34 -13.85 27.53
N LEU A 748 4.23 -14.36 27.00
CA LEU A 748 3.80 -14.12 25.62
C LEU A 748 3.64 -12.62 25.35
N GLN A 749 3.01 -11.90 26.27
CA GLN A 749 2.80 -10.46 26.15
C GLN A 749 4.14 -9.72 26.13
N GLU A 750 5.06 -10.01 27.05
CA GLU A 750 6.40 -9.41 27.06
C GLU A 750 7.18 -9.72 25.77
N PHE A 751 7.04 -10.93 25.21
CA PHE A 751 7.72 -11.32 23.97
C PHE A 751 7.16 -10.60 22.73
N ILE A 752 5.83 -10.53 22.62
CA ILE A 752 5.11 -9.77 21.59
C ILE A 752 5.48 -8.31 21.66
N GLU A 753 5.45 -7.75 22.87
CA GLU A 753 5.83 -6.38 23.12
C GLU A 753 7.31 -6.22 22.75
N TYR A 754 8.26 -6.82 23.46
CA TYR A 754 9.68 -6.53 23.29
C TYR A 754 10.18 -6.58 21.83
N TYR A 755 9.71 -7.56 21.04
CA TYR A 755 10.11 -7.72 19.63
C TYR A 755 9.11 -7.20 18.59
N GLN A 756 8.01 -6.57 19.02
CA GLN A 756 6.94 -6.07 18.16
C GLN A 756 6.38 -7.14 17.19
N LEU A 757 6.07 -8.32 17.73
CA LEU A 757 5.61 -9.47 16.95
C LEU A 757 4.08 -9.48 16.84
N ASP A 758 3.54 -9.92 15.70
CA ASP A 758 2.11 -10.24 15.60
C ASP A 758 1.86 -11.65 16.16
N LEU A 759 0.65 -11.93 16.67
CA LEU A 759 0.26 -13.30 17.07
C LEU A 759 0.43 -14.31 15.93
N GLY A 760 0.21 -13.87 14.69
CA GLY A 760 0.45 -14.69 13.51
C GLY A 760 1.92 -15.09 13.34
N ASP A 761 2.88 -14.23 13.73
CA ASP A 761 4.28 -14.62 13.73
C ASP A 761 4.43 -15.83 14.64
N ILE A 762 4.01 -15.75 15.90
CA ILE A 762 4.23 -16.80 16.88
C ILE A 762 3.47 -18.09 16.50
N TYR A 763 2.18 -17.97 16.13
CA TYR A 763 1.28 -19.09 15.91
C TYR A 763 1.15 -19.48 14.44
N ASN A 764 1.74 -20.61 14.07
CA ASN A 764 1.60 -21.19 12.74
C ASN A 764 1.47 -22.71 12.78
N ASN A 765 1.40 -23.37 11.62
CA ASN A 765 1.20 -24.82 11.55
C ASN A 765 2.31 -25.67 12.21
N ASN A 766 3.46 -25.07 12.51
CA ASN A 766 4.67 -25.72 12.99
C ASN A 766 5.25 -25.04 14.24
N ARG A 767 4.51 -24.13 14.90
CA ARG A 767 5.02 -23.35 16.04
C ARG A 767 3.90 -22.83 16.95
N SER A 768 4.14 -22.90 18.25
CA SER A 768 3.45 -22.17 19.33
C SER A 768 4.47 -21.46 20.24
N PHE A 769 4.01 -20.65 21.19
CA PHE A 769 4.86 -19.99 22.18
C PHE A 769 5.55 -21.00 23.10
N SER A 770 4.84 -22.02 23.60
CA SER A 770 5.46 -23.07 24.41
C SER A 770 6.53 -23.84 23.64
N SER A 771 6.32 -24.10 22.34
CA SER A 771 7.35 -24.72 21.50
C SER A 771 8.61 -23.86 21.34
N LEU A 772 8.49 -22.54 21.36
CA LEU A 772 9.66 -21.65 21.32
C LEU A 772 10.45 -21.72 22.62
N LEU A 773 9.74 -21.75 23.76
CA LEU A 773 10.35 -21.88 25.09
C LEU A 773 11.04 -23.24 25.29
N THR A 774 10.46 -24.34 24.79
CA THR A 774 11.09 -25.67 24.85
C THR A 774 12.29 -25.76 23.93
N ASN A 775 12.20 -25.26 22.70
CA ASN A 775 13.33 -25.20 21.77
C ASN A 775 14.49 -24.34 22.30
N ALA A 776 14.18 -23.33 23.12
CA ALA A 776 15.16 -22.49 23.81
C ALA A 776 15.72 -23.14 25.10
N LEU A 777 15.25 -24.34 25.47
CA LEU A 777 15.57 -25.03 26.73
C LEU A 777 15.21 -24.22 27.99
N ILE A 778 14.21 -23.32 27.89
CA ILE A 778 13.75 -22.48 29.00
C ILE A 778 12.74 -23.24 29.87
N ILE A 779 11.85 -24.03 29.26
CA ILE A 779 10.88 -24.89 29.94
C ILE A 779 11.04 -26.35 29.51
N LYS A 780 10.56 -27.29 30.32
CA LYS A 780 10.52 -28.71 29.96
C LYS A 780 9.41 -29.00 28.95
N GLU A 781 9.72 -29.83 27.97
CA GLU A 781 8.75 -30.30 26.98
C GLU A 781 7.74 -31.26 27.63
N ASP A 782 6.46 -31.03 27.38
CA ASP A 782 5.38 -31.98 27.67
C ASP A 782 4.88 -32.66 26.38
N PHE A 783 4.07 -33.71 26.51
CA PHE A 783 3.60 -34.52 25.39
C PHE A 783 2.89 -33.73 24.28
N TYR A 784 2.28 -32.59 24.61
CA TYR A 784 1.45 -31.82 23.69
C TYR A 784 2.13 -30.59 23.10
N THR A 785 3.21 -30.09 23.74
CA THR A 785 3.87 -28.82 23.39
C THR A 785 4.33 -28.75 21.93
N ASN A 786 4.84 -29.86 21.38
CA ASN A 786 5.34 -29.95 20.00
C ASN A 786 4.42 -30.73 19.06
N SER A 787 3.13 -30.83 19.38
CA SER A 787 2.16 -31.54 18.55
C SER A 787 1.63 -30.68 17.40
N LYS A 788 1.52 -31.28 16.20
CA LYS A 788 0.92 -30.63 15.03
C LYS A 788 -0.54 -30.21 15.29
N GLN A 789 -1.29 -30.98 16.09
CA GLN A 789 -2.64 -30.61 16.50
C GLN A 789 -2.63 -29.36 17.40
N GLY A 790 -1.72 -29.27 18.38
CA GLY A 790 -1.58 -28.10 19.25
C GLY A 790 -1.26 -26.82 18.48
N PHE A 791 -0.34 -26.90 17.51
CA PHE A 791 -0.01 -25.77 16.63
C PHE A 791 -1.22 -25.26 15.84
N GLN A 792 -1.99 -26.17 15.24
CA GLN A 792 -3.22 -25.81 14.52
C GLN A 792 -4.31 -25.26 15.43
N PHE A 793 -4.41 -25.78 16.65
CA PHE A 793 -5.36 -25.32 17.65
C PHE A 793 -5.08 -23.86 18.03
N PHE A 794 -3.86 -23.53 18.48
CA PHE A 794 -3.51 -22.15 18.84
C PHE A 794 -3.66 -21.19 17.68
N GLN A 795 -3.28 -21.61 16.46
CA GLN A 795 -3.52 -20.80 15.27
C GLN A 795 -5.00 -20.41 15.10
N LYS A 796 -5.93 -21.35 15.27
CA LYS A 796 -7.38 -21.08 15.11
C LYS A 796 -7.95 -20.22 16.25
N ILE A 797 -7.39 -20.32 17.46
CA ILE A 797 -7.84 -19.58 18.65
C ILE A 797 -7.25 -18.16 18.70
N SER A 798 -6.05 -17.95 18.15
CA SER A 798 -5.34 -16.65 18.14
C SER A 798 -6.04 -15.48 17.43
N HIS A 799 -7.21 -15.73 16.84
CA HIS A 799 -8.02 -14.74 16.13
C HIS A 799 -9.33 -14.38 16.84
N ILE A 800 -9.65 -15.04 17.95
CA ILE A 800 -10.92 -14.85 18.66
C ILE A 800 -10.91 -13.48 19.35
N ASN A 801 -11.97 -12.71 19.14
CA ASN A 801 -12.22 -11.48 19.88
C ASN A 801 -13.48 -11.54 20.76
N SER A 802 -14.33 -12.58 20.62
CA SER A 802 -15.57 -12.75 21.41
C SER A 802 -15.27 -12.84 22.90
N GLN A 803 -15.65 -11.81 23.66
CA GLN A 803 -15.42 -11.75 25.10
C GLN A 803 -16.11 -12.91 25.82
N ARG A 804 -17.36 -13.24 25.44
CA ARG A 804 -18.10 -14.38 26.02
C ARG A 804 -17.39 -15.70 25.80
N PHE A 805 -16.84 -15.92 24.60
CA PHE A 805 -16.11 -17.13 24.29
C PHE A 805 -14.77 -17.20 25.05
N LEU A 806 -14.04 -16.09 25.14
CA LEU A 806 -12.80 -16.01 25.92
C LEU A 806 -13.05 -16.25 27.42
N SER A 807 -14.10 -15.67 27.98
CA SER A 807 -14.49 -15.89 29.38
C SER A 807 -14.83 -17.36 29.65
N PHE A 808 -15.59 -18.01 28.77
CA PHE A 808 -15.87 -19.44 28.89
C PHE A 808 -14.60 -20.30 28.95
N ILE A 809 -13.62 -20.03 28.06
CA ILE A 809 -12.35 -20.75 28.06
C ILE A 809 -11.58 -20.47 29.36
N LYS A 810 -11.53 -19.21 29.80
CA LYS A 810 -10.83 -18.78 31.00
C LYS A 810 -11.40 -19.41 32.27
N GLU A 811 -12.71 -19.41 32.44
CA GLU A 811 -13.43 -20.07 33.54
C GLU A 811 -13.15 -21.58 33.53
N SER A 812 -13.23 -22.22 32.36
CA SER A 812 -12.94 -23.66 32.23
C SER A 812 -11.51 -24.03 32.64
N LEU A 813 -10.53 -23.17 32.32
CA LEU A 813 -9.13 -23.37 32.72
C LEU A 813 -8.90 -23.12 34.21
N LEU A 814 -9.65 -22.21 34.84
CA LEU A 814 -9.56 -21.92 36.27
C LEU A 814 -10.13 -23.06 37.12
N GLU A 815 -11.29 -23.59 36.71
CA GLU A 815 -12.00 -24.66 37.44
C GLU A 815 -11.46 -26.07 37.11
N GLU A 816 -10.63 -26.19 36.07
CA GLU A 816 -10.19 -27.48 35.50
C GLU A 816 -11.35 -28.40 35.13
N GLN A 817 -12.49 -27.80 34.78
CA GLN A 817 -13.70 -28.45 34.33
C GLN A 817 -14.24 -27.72 33.10
N ILE A 818 -14.92 -28.44 32.23
CA ILE A 818 -15.50 -27.84 31.03
C ILE A 818 -16.90 -28.39 30.81
N ASP A 819 -17.88 -27.50 30.70
CA ASP A 819 -19.26 -27.85 30.41
C ASP A 819 -19.39 -28.28 28.95
N ILE A 820 -19.46 -29.59 28.73
CA ILE A 820 -19.58 -30.20 27.40
C ILE A 820 -20.94 -29.93 26.72
N THR A 821 -21.94 -29.50 27.48
CA THR A 821 -23.27 -29.18 26.94
C THR A 821 -23.33 -27.77 26.33
N ASN A 822 -22.37 -26.92 26.67
CA ASN A 822 -22.27 -25.55 26.19
C ASN A 822 -21.88 -25.48 24.70
N GLN A 823 -22.50 -24.62 23.92
CA GLN A 823 -22.13 -24.43 22.50
C GLN A 823 -20.70 -23.89 22.32
N PHE A 824 -20.17 -23.12 23.28
CA PHE A 824 -18.77 -22.69 23.26
C PHE A 824 -17.80 -23.86 23.38
N PHE A 825 -18.16 -24.94 24.08
CA PHE A 825 -17.35 -26.17 24.11
C PHE A 825 -17.20 -26.76 22.71
N LYS A 826 -18.30 -26.88 21.95
CA LYS A 826 -18.25 -27.41 20.58
C LYS A 826 -17.34 -26.59 19.68
N MET A 827 -17.43 -25.26 19.76
CA MET A 827 -16.55 -24.33 19.02
C MET A 827 -15.07 -24.49 19.40
N LEU A 828 -14.78 -24.72 20.68
CA LEU A 828 -13.42 -24.98 21.14
C LEU A 828 -12.92 -26.36 20.68
N PHE A 829 -13.77 -27.38 20.77
CA PHE A 829 -13.47 -28.76 20.42
C PHE A 829 -13.18 -28.95 18.91
N ILE A 830 -14.01 -28.36 18.04
CA ILE A 830 -13.79 -28.40 16.57
C ILE A 830 -12.47 -27.69 16.16
N SER A 831 -12.00 -26.76 17.00
CA SER A 831 -10.70 -26.11 16.78
C SER A 831 -9.56 -27.12 16.88
N TYR A 832 -9.70 -28.18 17.69
CA TYR A 832 -8.74 -29.27 17.83
C TYR A 832 -9.00 -30.45 16.86
N TYR A 833 -10.18 -31.07 16.89
CA TYR A 833 -10.43 -32.36 16.19
C TYR A 833 -10.92 -32.27 14.74
N ARG A 834 -11.30 -31.08 14.21
CA ARG A 834 -11.92 -30.87 12.87
C ARG A 834 -13.21 -31.66 12.56
N ASP A 835 -13.54 -32.66 13.37
CA ASP A 835 -14.76 -33.46 13.32
C ASP A 835 -15.25 -33.68 14.75
N GLU A 836 -16.46 -33.17 15.05
CA GLU A 836 -17.07 -33.27 16.38
C GLU A 836 -17.48 -34.70 16.74
N LYS A 837 -17.81 -35.55 15.75
CA LYS A 837 -18.36 -36.89 15.99
C LYS A 837 -17.31 -37.94 16.33
N ASN A 838 -16.08 -37.74 15.83
CA ASN A 838 -14.97 -38.69 15.95
C ASN A 838 -13.88 -38.24 16.92
N GLY A 839 -14.05 -37.09 17.59
CA GLY A 839 -13.07 -36.58 18.54
C GLY A 839 -13.18 -37.25 19.91
N ASP A 840 -12.04 -37.42 20.59
CA ASP A 840 -11.98 -37.93 21.97
C ASP A 840 -12.00 -36.74 22.96
N ILE A 841 -13.11 -36.63 23.72
CA ILE A 841 -13.32 -35.57 24.70
C ILE A 841 -12.30 -35.66 25.86
N GLU A 842 -11.96 -36.86 26.32
CA GLU A 842 -11.05 -37.05 27.44
C GLU A 842 -9.60 -36.81 27.02
N ALA A 843 -9.22 -37.17 25.79
CA ALA A 843 -7.96 -36.72 25.21
C ALA A 843 -7.89 -35.19 25.07
N PHE A 844 -8.99 -34.55 24.65
CA PHE A 844 -9.04 -33.09 24.55
C PHE A 844 -8.90 -32.40 25.91
N LYS A 845 -9.58 -32.89 26.96
CA LYS A 845 -9.40 -32.37 28.33
C LYS A 845 -7.96 -32.51 28.80
N ARG A 846 -7.33 -33.67 28.57
CA ARG A 846 -5.91 -33.89 28.90
C ARG A 846 -4.97 -32.94 28.16
N PHE A 847 -5.28 -32.61 26.91
CA PHE A 847 -4.56 -31.58 26.15
C PHE A 847 -4.77 -30.19 26.76
N LEU A 848 -6.02 -29.79 26.99
CA LEU A 848 -6.38 -28.45 27.45
C LEU A 848 -5.81 -28.12 28.84
N PHE A 849 -5.79 -29.11 29.72
CA PHE A 849 -5.31 -28.99 31.09
C PHE A 849 -3.85 -29.43 31.27
N SER A 850 -3.12 -29.71 30.19
CA SER A 850 -1.67 -29.91 30.29
C SER A 850 -1.01 -28.59 30.71
N LYS A 851 0.04 -28.69 31.54
CA LYS A 851 0.66 -27.51 32.16
C LYS A 851 1.05 -26.43 31.14
N ASN A 852 1.81 -26.81 30.10
CA ASN A 852 2.32 -25.83 29.13
C ASN A 852 1.18 -25.25 28.28
N ILE A 853 0.19 -26.06 27.90
CA ILE A 853 -0.95 -25.64 27.09
C ILE A 853 -1.87 -24.69 27.87
N LYS A 854 -2.15 -25.02 29.14
CA LYS A 854 -2.94 -24.20 30.07
C LYS A 854 -2.29 -22.82 30.27
N ASP A 855 -1.00 -22.80 30.59
CA ASP A 855 -0.25 -21.56 30.84
C ASP A 855 -0.19 -20.67 29.58
N GLU A 856 0.00 -21.28 28.39
CA GLU A 856 0.02 -20.57 27.12
C GLU A 856 -1.37 -20.02 26.73
N LEU A 857 -2.44 -20.79 26.96
CA LEU A 857 -3.81 -20.34 26.71
C LEU A 857 -4.21 -19.17 27.60
N GLN A 858 -3.87 -19.20 28.89
CA GLN A 858 -4.15 -18.09 29.79
C GLN A 858 -3.46 -16.79 29.35
N GLN A 859 -2.20 -16.89 28.91
CA GLN A 859 -1.46 -15.76 28.37
C GLN A 859 -2.04 -15.27 27.05
N LEU A 860 -2.42 -16.18 26.14
CA LEU A 860 -3.06 -15.82 24.88
C LEU A 860 -4.40 -15.11 25.10
N ILE A 861 -5.23 -15.61 26.01
CA ILE A 861 -6.53 -14.97 26.34
C ILE A 861 -6.30 -13.54 26.85
N ALA A 862 -5.35 -13.33 27.76
CA ALA A 862 -5.03 -11.99 28.24
C ALA A 862 -4.60 -11.04 27.11
N VAL A 863 -3.79 -11.52 26.16
CA VAL A 863 -3.40 -10.74 24.97
C VAL A 863 -4.60 -10.45 24.06
N LEU A 864 -5.52 -11.41 23.87
CA LEU A 864 -6.71 -11.23 23.04
C LEU A 864 -7.71 -10.25 23.68
N GLU A 865 -7.96 -10.35 25.00
CA GLU A 865 -8.83 -9.44 25.75
C GLU A 865 -8.36 -7.97 25.63
N ASN A 866 -7.04 -7.73 25.63
CA ASN A 866 -6.46 -6.39 25.47
C ASN A 866 -6.54 -5.83 24.05
N ASN A 867 -6.81 -6.66 23.03
CA ASN A 867 -6.78 -6.29 21.62
C ASN A 867 -8.18 -6.16 20.97
N ILE A 868 -9.26 -6.15 21.77
CA ILE A 868 -10.63 -5.99 21.26
C ILE A 868 -10.85 -4.53 20.81
N ASP A 869 -11.03 -4.34 19.50
CA ASP A 869 -11.08 -3.03 18.82
C ASP A 869 -12.50 -2.56 18.47
N VAL A 870 -13.52 -3.40 18.66
CA VAL A 870 -14.92 -3.13 18.33
C VAL A 870 -15.83 -3.60 19.47
N PRO A 871 -16.87 -2.84 19.87
CA PRO A 871 -17.82 -3.29 20.88
C PRO A 871 -18.64 -4.48 20.37
N LEU A 872 -18.44 -5.62 21.01
CA LEU A 872 -19.12 -6.88 20.69
C LEU A 872 -20.43 -6.96 21.47
N LYS A 873 -21.48 -7.45 20.82
CA LYS A 873 -22.78 -7.73 21.46
C LYS A 873 -23.26 -9.10 20.99
N PRO A 874 -23.98 -9.88 21.82
CA PRO A 874 -24.62 -11.11 21.37
C PRO A 874 -25.45 -10.87 20.12
N LEU A 875 -25.29 -11.73 19.10
CA LEU A 875 -26.05 -11.63 17.85
C LEU A 875 -27.56 -11.77 18.11
N THR A 876 -27.92 -12.70 19.00
CA THR A 876 -29.25 -12.87 19.58
C THR A 876 -29.10 -13.33 21.03
N THR A 877 -30.17 -13.25 21.83
CA THR A 877 -30.17 -13.62 23.26
C THR A 877 -29.63 -15.02 23.55
N ASN A 878 -29.89 -15.99 22.67
CA ASN A 878 -29.48 -17.39 22.85
C ASN A 878 -28.33 -17.84 21.92
N SER A 879 -27.69 -16.92 21.17
CA SER A 879 -26.63 -17.29 20.22
C SER A 879 -25.24 -17.25 20.87
N PRO A 880 -24.33 -18.20 20.54
CA PRO A 880 -22.93 -18.15 20.94
C PRO A 880 -22.12 -17.21 20.05
N LEU A 881 -22.71 -16.66 18.99
CA LEU A 881 -22.10 -15.69 18.11
C LEU A 881 -22.33 -14.27 18.62
N ASP A 882 -21.30 -13.44 18.50
CA ASP A 882 -21.36 -12.02 18.76
C ASP A 882 -21.28 -11.23 17.44
N LEU A 883 -22.04 -10.13 17.37
CA LEU A 883 -21.91 -9.12 16.33
C LEU A 883 -20.49 -8.57 16.34
N TYR A 884 -19.84 -8.57 15.17
CA TYR A 884 -18.43 -8.26 14.91
C TYR A 884 -17.42 -9.27 15.50
N GLY A 885 -17.92 -10.39 16.04
CA GLY A 885 -17.10 -11.50 16.48
C GLY A 885 -16.40 -12.16 15.28
N THR A 886 -15.12 -12.53 15.46
CA THR A 886 -14.30 -13.22 14.47
C THR A 886 -14.20 -14.71 14.76
N TYR A 887 -14.51 -15.51 13.75
CA TYR A 887 -14.61 -16.95 13.88
C TYR A 887 -14.05 -17.63 12.63
N THR A 888 -13.38 -18.76 12.82
CA THR A 888 -13.06 -19.64 11.70
C THR A 888 -14.34 -20.23 11.12
N ARG A 889 -14.30 -20.67 9.87
CA ARG A 889 -15.45 -21.33 9.24
C ARG A 889 -15.99 -22.48 10.09
N ASP A 890 -15.10 -23.33 10.61
CA ASP A 890 -15.53 -24.53 11.33
C ASP A 890 -16.15 -24.16 12.69
N GLN A 891 -15.65 -23.13 13.37
CA GLN A 891 -16.28 -22.57 14.58
C GLN A 891 -17.67 -21.97 14.28
N LEU A 892 -17.83 -21.26 13.16
CA LEU A 892 -19.13 -20.70 12.75
C LEU A 892 -20.17 -21.78 12.49
N LEU A 893 -19.79 -22.84 11.78
CA LEU A 893 -20.70 -23.94 11.46
C LEU A 893 -21.08 -24.74 12.72
N SER A 894 -20.12 -24.93 13.63
CA SER A 894 -20.35 -25.53 14.95
C SER A 894 -21.31 -24.69 15.81
N ALA A 895 -21.09 -23.36 15.86
CA ALA A 895 -21.94 -22.41 16.58
C ALA A 895 -23.41 -22.40 16.13
N LEU A 896 -23.68 -22.85 14.90
CA LEU A 896 -25.01 -22.92 14.30
C LEU A 896 -25.61 -24.34 14.35
N ASP A 897 -24.98 -25.28 15.07
CA ASP A 897 -25.35 -26.70 15.15
C ASP A 897 -25.49 -27.36 13.76
N TYR A 898 -24.59 -27.05 12.82
CA TYR A 898 -24.63 -27.61 11.47
C TYR A 898 -23.99 -29.01 11.42
N ASP A 899 -24.76 -30.03 11.00
CA ASP A 899 -24.47 -31.47 11.17
C ASP A 899 -23.15 -32.01 10.57
N ASN A 900 -22.48 -31.26 9.68
CA ASN A 900 -21.16 -31.58 9.10
C ASN A 900 -20.44 -30.35 8.53
N PRO A 901 -19.51 -29.72 9.27
CA PRO A 901 -18.74 -28.55 8.82
C PRO A 901 -17.82 -28.83 7.61
N THR A 902 -17.38 -30.07 7.44
CA THR A 902 -16.32 -30.47 6.51
C THR A 902 -16.81 -30.64 5.06
N THR A 903 -18.09 -30.89 4.82
CA THR A 903 -18.65 -31.23 3.49
C THR A 903 -19.13 -30.03 2.67
N GLN A 904 -19.17 -28.83 3.25
CA GLN A 904 -19.76 -27.65 2.59
C GLN A 904 -18.70 -26.81 1.87
N VAL A 905 -18.83 -26.63 0.55
CA VAL A 905 -17.83 -25.93 -0.29
C VAL A 905 -18.34 -24.57 -0.79
N LYS A 906 -19.65 -24.28 -0.66
CA LYS A 906 -20.29 -23.07 -1.20
C LYS A 906 -20.17 -21.87 -0.25
N GLY A 907 -20.05 -20.66 -0.81
CA GLY A 907 -19.97 -19.38 -0.08
C GLY A 907 -21.30 -18.90 0.52
N HIS A 908 -22.42 -19.53 0.16
CA HIS A 908 -23.72 -19.27 0.76
C HIS A 908 -24.46 -20.59 0.97
N PHE A 909 -25.29 -20.66 2.02
CA PHE A 909 -26.15 -21.80 2.28
C PHE A 909 -27.33 -21.45 3.18
N TYR A 910 -28.29 -22.36 3.27
CA TYR A 910 -29.52 -22.17 4.02
C TYR A 910 -29.61 -23.16 5.18
N ASP A 911 -29.70 -22.62 6.37
CA ASP A 911 -30.02 -23.36 7.57
C ASP A 911 -31.54 -23.53 7.67
N LYS A 912 -32.00 -24.75 7.38
CA LYS A 912 -33.42 -25.11 7.44
C LYS A 912 -33.98 -25.08 8.86
N LYS A 913 -33.15 -25.36 9.88
CA LYS A 913 -33.58 -25.48 11.27
C LYS A 913 -33.95 -24.11 11.84
N ASN A 914 -33.12 -23.11 11.55
CA ASN A 914 -33.32 -21.74 12.05
C ASN A 914 -33.95 -20.79 11.03
N ASN A 915 -34.21 -21.25 9.79
CA ASN A 915 -34.75 -20.44 8.69
C ASN A 915 -33.85 -19.22 8.34
N ILE A 916 -32.53 -19.44 8.29
CA ILE A 916 -31.52 -18.38 8.06
C ILE A 916 -30.71 -18.70 6.79
N ASN A 917 -30.55 -17.70 5.92
CA ASN A 917 -29.61 -17.73 4.81
C ASN A 917 -28.25 -17.19 5.29
N ILE A 918 -27.21 -18.03 5.30
CA ILE A 918 -25.88 -17.66 5.77
C ILE A 918 -25.02 -17.29 4.56
N LEU A 919 -24.48 -16.08 4.59
CA LEU A 919 -23.67 -15.51 3.52
C LEU A 919 -22.21 -15.37 4.02
N MET A 920 -21.28 -16.09 3.39
CA MET A 920 -19.85 -16.04 3.71
C MET A 920 -19.08 -15.38 2.57
N VAL A 921 -18.72 -14.13 2.77
CA VAL A 921 -18.17 -13.26 1.72
C VAL A 921 -16.68 -13.01 1.94
N THR A 922 -15.92 -12.98 0.85
CA THR A 922 -14.52 -12.53 0.82
C THR A 922 -14.46 -11.24 0.03
N LEU A 923 -14.08 -10.12 0.67
CA LEU A 923 -14.10 -8.80 0.05
C LEU A 923 -13.02 -8.65 -1.03
N HIS A 924 -11.82 -9.19 -0.80
CA HIS A 924 -10.69 -9.09 -1.74
C HIS A 924 -10.48 -10.45 -2.43
N LYS A 925 -10.76 -10.50 -3.73
CA LYS A 925 -10.55 -11.68 -4.58
C LYS A 925 -9.42 -11.37 -5.57
N ASN A 926 -8.35 -12.17 -5.54
CA ASN A 926 -7.24 -12.04 -6.49
C ASN A 926 -7.48 -12.99 -7.67
N LEU A 927 -7.24 -12.54 -8.91
CA LEU A 927 -7.39 -13.32 -10.15
C LEU A 927 -6.51 -14.59 -10.16
N ASN A 928 -5.39 -14.58 -9.43
CA ASN A 928 -4.53 -15.77 -9.28
C ASN A 928 -5.13 -16.85 -8.35
N GLU A 929 -6.22 -16.56 -7.62
CA GLU A 929 -6.78 -17.44 -6.57
C GLU A 929 -8.24 -17.87 -6.81
N TYR A 930 -8.91 -17.30 -7.81
CA TYR A 930 -10.32 -17.53 -8.15
C TYR A 930 -10.51 -17.63 -9.67
N SER A 931 -11.36 -18.54 -10.13
CA SER A 931 -11.75 -18.64 -11.56
C SER A 931 -12.68 -17.48 -11.97
N GLU A 932 -12.71 -17.11 -13.25
CA GLU A 932 -13.62 -16.08 -13.81
C GLU A 932 -15.08 -16.26 -13.34
N ASN A 933 -15.54 -17.51 -13.21
CA ASN A 933 -16.88 -17.86 -12.73
C ASN A 933 -17.13 -17.64 -11.21
N THR A 934 -16.17 -17.10 -10.45
CA THR A 934 -16.25 -16.90 -8.99
C THR A 934 -15.83 -15.50 -8.52
N LEU A 935 -15.57 -14.58 -9.45
CA LEU A 935 -15.30 -13.17 -9.18
C LEU A 935 -16.60 -12.42 -8.87
N TYR A 936 -17.31 -12.84 -7.82
CA TYR A 936 -18.54 -12.14 -7.44
C TYR A 936 -18.22 -10.73 -6.94
N GLU A 937 -18.98 -9.74 -7.39
CA GLU A 937 -18.85 -8.34 -6.96
C GLU A 937 -19.43 -8.17 -5.55
N ASP A 938 -18.68 -8.47 -4.49
CA ASP A 938 -19.17 -8.32 -3.12
C ASP A 938 -18.48 -7.15 -2.41
N TYR A 939 -19.22 -6.08 -2.09
CA TYR A 939 -18.66 -4.86 -1.52
C TYR A 939 -19.67 -4.11 -0.63
N ALA A 940 -19.18 -3.40 0.39
CA ALA A 940 -20.01 -2.46 1.12
C ALA A 940 -20.22 -1.19 0.28
N ILE A 941 -21.46 -0.75 0.15
CA ILE A 941 -21.82 0.47 -0.59
C ILE A 941 -21.65 1.69 0.34
N ASP A 942 -22.12 1.57 1.57
CA ASP A 942 -22.02 2.58 2.62
C ASP A 942 -21.98 1.88 4.00
N ASN A 943 -22.12 2.62 5.09
CA ASN A 943 -22.08 2.09 6.45
C ASN A 943 -23.26 1.18 6.83
N GLN A 944 -24.28 1.01 5.99
CA GLN A 944 -25.47 0.21 6.31
C GLN A 944 -25.95 -0.66 5.12
N THR A 945 -25.36 -0.49 3.94
CA THR A 945 -25.77 -1.16 2.70
C THR A 945 -24.62 -1.98 2.14
N PHE A 946 -24.90 -3.21 1.73
CA PHE A 946 -23.93 -4.17 1.20
C PHE A 946 -24.41 -4.76 -0.14
N HIS A 947 -23.54 -4.74 -1.15
CA HIS A 947 -23.76 -5.43 -2.40
C HIS A 947 -23.29 -6.88 -2.29
N TRP A 948 -24.16 -7.82 -2.63
CA TRP A 948 -23.85 -9.25 -2.65
C TRP A 948 -24.36 -9.89 -3.94
N GLN A 949 -23.57 -10.78 -4.53
CA GLN A 949 -23.95 -11.46 -5.77
C GLN A 949 -24.01 -12.98 -5.57
N THR A 950 -25.05 -13.62 -6.13
CA THR A 950 -25.21 -15.09 -6.06
C THR A 950 -24.21 -15.82 -6.94
N SER A 951 -24.10 -17.14 -6.78
CA SER A 951 -23.36 -17.94 -7.76
C SER A 951 -24.04 -17.96 -9.13
N ASN A 952 -23.25 -18.12 -10.20
CA ASN A 952 -23.73 -18.15 -11.60
C ASN A 952 -24.77 -19.25 -11.88
N ASN A 953 -24.93 -20.21 -10.97
CA ASN A 953 -25.87 -21.32 -11.10
C ASN A 953 -27.24 -21.02 -10.44
N VAL A 954 -27.36 -19.90 -9.70
CA VAL A 954 -28.61 -19.51 -9.02
C VAL A 954 -29.37 -18.55 -9.93
N LYS A 955 -30.44 -19.07 -10.55
CA LYS A 955 -31.37 -18.29 -11.37
C LYS A 955 -32.48 -17.66 -10.51
N ILE A 956 -33.03 -16.53 -10.94
CA ILE A 956 -34.20 -15.90 -10.30
C ILE A 956 -35.35 -16.89 -10.10
N GLU A 957 -35.65 -17.71 -11.10
CA GLU A 957 -36.78 -18.66 -11.09
C GLU A 957 -36.52 -19.89 -10.20
N SER A 958 -35.26 -20.14 -9.82
CA SER A 958 -34.92 -21.30 -9.01
C SER A 958 -35.52 -21.18 -7.60
N LYS A 959 -35.81 -22.33 -6.96
CA LYS A 959 -36.27 -22.36 -5.56
C LYS A 959 -35.32 -21.62 -4.61
N GLU A 960 -34.03 -21.64 -4.93
CA GLU A 960 -32.99 -20.94 -4.18
C GLU A 960 -33.05 -19.41 -4.41
N GLY A 961 -33.17 -18.97 -5.66
CA GLY A 961 -33.33 -17.55 -6.02
C GLY A 961 -34.59 -16.94 -5.40
N GLN A 962 -35.74 -17.61 -5.54
CA GLN A 962 -37.00 -17.16 -4.93
C GLN A 962 -36.94 -17.09 -3.40
N ARG A 963 -36.22 -18.01 -2.74
CA ARG A 963 -36.02 -17.95 -1.29
C ARG A 963 -35.19 -16.74 -0.87
N LEU A 964 -34.14 -16.42 -1.63
CA LEU A 964 -33.29 -15.25 -1.36
C LEU A 964 -34.04 -13.94 -1.59
N ILE A 965 -34.82 -13.84 -2.68
CA ILE A 965 -35.63 -12.65 -2.99
C ILE A 965 -36.67 -12.38 -1.89
N ASN A 966 -37.36 -13.44 -1.42
CA ASN A 966 -38.43 -13.31 -0.43
C ASN A 966 -37.92 -13.31 1.04
N SER A 967 -36.60 -13.27 1.24
CA SER A 967 -35.97 -13.27 2.57
C SER A 967 -36.31 -11.95 3.31
N LYS A 968 -36.88 -12.03 4.52
CA LYS A 968 -37.17 -10.87 5.37
C LYS A 968 -36.39 -10.98 6.68
N ASN A 969 -35.36 -10.16 6.88
CA ASN A 969 -34.52 -10.14 8.09
C ASN A 969 -33.89 -11.50 8.47
N ASN A 970 -33.68 -12.39 7.51
CA ASN A 970 -33.13 -13.73 7.76
C ASN A 970 -31.91 -14.06 6.88
N MET A 971 -31.21 -13.04 6.37
CA MET A 971 -29.86 -13.21 5.81
C MET A 971 -28.83 -12.83 6.87
N LEU A 972 -27.90 -13.72 7.20
CA LEU A 972 -26.84 -13.48 8.17
C LEU A 972 -25.50 -13.36 7.44
N LEU A 973 -24.88 -12.19 7.52
CA LEU A 973 -23.68 -11.86 6.75
C LEU A 973 -22.40 -12.05 7.58
N PHE A 974 -21.46 -12.80 7.00
CA PHE A 974 -20.11 -13.00 7.50
C PHE A 974 -19.10 -12.55 6.44
N VAL A 975 -18.19 -11.66 6.81
CA VAL A 975 -17.19 -11.13 5.87
C VAL A 975 -15.78 -11.45 6.32
N ARG A 976 -14.89 -11.68 5.36
CA ARG A 976 -13.45 -11.65 5.58
C ARG A 976 -12.79 -10.79 4.53
N ASP A 977 -11.65 -10.23 4.89
CA ASP A 977 -10.84 -9.39 3.99
C ASP A 977 -10.31 -10.24 2.82
N LYS A 978 -9.42 -11.20 3.13
CA LYS A 978 -8.77 -12.08 2.16
C LYS A 978 -9.00 -13.54 2.52
N LYS A 979 -8.76 -14.44 1.57
CA LYS A 979 -8.83 -15.89 1.83
C LYS A 979 -7.75 -16.37 2.78
N TYR A 980 -6.55 -15.80 2.67
CA TYR A 980 -5.38 -16.16 3.45
C TYR A 980 -4.76 -14.94 4.15
N ASN A 981 -4.29 -15.15 5.38
CA ASN A 981 -3.48 -14.18 6.13
C ASN A 981 -2.03 -14.17 5.61
N LYS A 982 -1.20 -13.21 6.09
CA LYS A 982 0.24 -13.07 5.73
C LYS A 982 1.03 -14.39 5.80
N ASN A 983 0.62 -15.29 6.70
CA ASN A 983 1.29 -16.57 6.94
C ASN A 983 0.70 -17.75 6.13
N LYS A 984 -0.04 -17.44 5.05
CA LYS A 984 -0.68 -18.42 4.15
C LYS A 984 -1.71 -19.33 4.84
N THR A 985 -2.33 -18.84 5.91
CA THR A 985 -3.34 -19.56 6.70
C THR A 985 -4.72 -18.96 6.44
N ARG A 986 -5.79 -19.75 6.50
CA ARG A 986 -7.14 -19.25 6.17
C ARG A 986 -7.57 -18.16 7.14
N ALA A 987 -7.99 -17.02 6.62
CA ALA A 987 -8.47 -15.91 7.45
C ALA A 987 -9.83 -16.24 8.09
N PRO A 988 -10.08 -15.75 9.32
CA PRO A 988 -11.40 -15.86 9.97
C PRO A 988 -12.42 -14.93 9.31
N TYR A 989 -13.70 -15.21 9.56
CA TYR A 989 -14.82 -14.36 9.16
C TYR A 989 -15.33 -13.56 10.36
N ALA A 990 -15.70 -12.31 10.12
CA ALA A 990 -16.38 -11.44 11.07
C ALA A 990 -17.88 -11.42 10.81
N CYS A 991 -18.68 -11.52 11.87
CA CYS A 991 -20.14 -11.41 11.77
C CYS A 991 -20.58 -9.94 11.62
N LEU A 992 -21.25 -9.58 10.53
CA LEU A 992 -21.85 -8.23 10.36
C LEU A 992 -23.33 -8.19 10.77
N GLY A 993 -23.90 -9.33 11.14
CA GLY A 993 -25.28 -9.44 11.60
C GLY A 993 -26.29 -9.64 10.48
N PHE A 994 -27.57 -9.43 10.81
CA PHE A 994 -28.67 -9.68 9.90
C PHE A 994 -28.84 -8.58 8.86
N ALA A 995 -29.23 -9.00 7.65
CA ALA A 995 -29.48 -8.15 6.51
C ALA A 995 -30.80 -8.51 5.80
N THR A 996 -31.33 -7.55 5.06
CA THR A 996 -32.56 -7.70 4.27
C THR A 996 -32.35 -7.19 2.85
N PRO A 997 -32.80 -7.92 1.81
CA PRO A 997 -32.73 -7.43 0.44
C PRO A 997 -33.61 -6.18 0.25
N ILE A 998 -33.02 -5.12 -0.30
CA ILE A 998 -33.69 -3.86 -0.70
C ILE A 998 -34.11 -3.95 -2.16
N SER A 999 -33.19 -4.37 -3.02
CA SER A 999 -33.39 -4.52 -4.46
C SER A 999 -32.54 -5.66 -4.99
N TYR A 1000 -32.94 -6.20 -6.14
CA TYR A 1000 -32.19 -7.21 -6.87
C TYR A 1000 -32.25 -6.96 -8.38
N GLU A 1001 -31.18 -7.30 -9.09
CA GLU A 1001 -31.04 -7.11 -10.54
C GLU A 1001 -30.23 -8.26 -11.16
N GLY A 1002 -30.52 -8.62 -12.42
CA GLY A 1002 -29.84 -9.70 -13.15
C GLY A 1002 -30.45 -11.09 -12.96
N GLU A 1003 -30.53 -11.89 -14.04
CA GLU A 1003 -31.20 -13.20 -14.04
C GLU A 1003 -30.35 -14.33 -13.44
N SER A 1004 -29.05 -14.34 -13.74
CA SER A 1004 -28.06 -15.32 -13.27
C SER A 1004 -26.64 -14.85 -13.63
N PRO A 1005 -25.78 -14.43 -12.69
CA PRO A 1005 -26.04 -14.31 -11.25
C PRO A 1005 -27.00 -13.18 -10.90
N ILE A 1006 -27.63 -13.27 -9.72
CA ILE A 1006 -28.51 -12.24 -9.17
C ILE A 1006 -27.68 -11.32 -8.28
N ASN A 1007 -27.73 -10.02 -8.55
CA ASN A 1007 -27.13 -8.98 -7.72
C ASN A 1007 -28.14 -8.50 -6.68
N PHE A 1008 -27.75 -8.43 -5.42
CA PHE A 1008 -28.57 -7.95 -4.32
C PHE A 1008 -27.95 -6.72 -3.66
N LYS A 1009 -28.78 -5.70 -3.41
CA LYS A 1009 -28.48 -4.66 -2.42
C LYS A 1009 -29.12 -5.05 -1.10
N LEU A 1010 -28.30 -5.30 -0.09
CA LEU A 1010 -28.72 -5.74 1.24
C LEU A 1010 -28.62 -4.57 2.23
N LYS A 1011 -29.67 -4.32 3.01
CA LYS A 1011 -29.65 -3.41 4.16
C LYS A 1011 -29.31 -4.20 5.42
N LEU A 1012 -28.22 -3.84 6.09
CA LEU A 1012 -27.87 -4.40 7.40
C LEU A 1012 -28.65 -3.72 8.52
N GLN A 1013 -28.99 -4.50 9.55
CA GLN A 1013 -29.63 -3.97 10.76
C GLN A 1013 -28.67 -3.15 11.62
N ASN A 1014 -27.37 -3.43 11.52
CA ASN A 1014 -26.31 -2.76 12.27
C ASN A 1014 -25.31 -2.13 11.30
N GLU A 1015 -24.67 -1.04 11.74
CA GLU A 1015 -23.68 -0.35 10.91
C GLU A 1015 -22.41 -1.19 10.71
N ILE A 1016 -21.90 -1.23 9.49
CA ILE A 1016 -20.65 -1.89 9.16
C ILE A 1016 -19.49 -1.11 9.80
N PRO A 1017 -18.63 -1.76 10.61
CA PRO A 1017 -17.45 -1.10 11.16
C PRO A 1017 -16.52 -0.56 10.06
N ALA A 1018 -15.95 0.62 10.28
CA ALA A 1018 -15.11 1.32 9.29
C ALA A 1018 -13.94 0.48 8.73
N LYS A 1019 -13.43 -0.49 9.51
CA LYS A 1019 -12.39 -1.43 9.07
C LYS A 1019 -12.80 -2.32 7.89
N TYR A 1020 -14.10 -2.49 7.64
CA TYR A 1020 -14.65 -3.22 6.50
C TYR A 1020 -15.15 -2.29 5.37
N LEU A 1021 -15.44 -1.02 5.67
CA LEU A 1021 -15.89 -0.02 4.68
C LEU A 1021 -14.76 0.45 3.75
N SER A 1022 -13.66 0.92 4.33
CA SER A 1022 -12.46 1.41 3.62
C SER A 1022 -11.85 0.42 2.62
N LYS A 1023 -12.23 -0.86 2.69
CA LYS A 1023 -11.66 -1.95 1.92
C LYS A 1023 -12.54 -2.43 0.76
N SER A 1024 -13.75 -1.88 0.64
CA SER A 1024 -14.78 -2.38 -0.28
C SER A 1024 -14.87 -1.61 -1.61
N ILE A 1025 -14.44 -0.34 -1.64
CA ILE A 1025 -14.53 0.55 -2.81
C ILE A 1025 -13.35 0.33 -3.79
N LEU A 1026 -12.38 -0.52 -3.44
CA LEU A 1026 -11.05 -0.57 -4.06
C LEU A 1026 -10.92 -1.48 -5.30
N TYR A 1027 -11.96 -2.19 -5.74
CA TYR A 1027 -11.81 -3.28 -6.71
C TYR A 1027 -12.95 -3.46 -7.74
N ASN A 1028 -13.87 -2.49 -7.85
CA ASN A 1028 -14.90 -2.49 -8.90
C ASN A 1028 -14.48 -1.60 -10.07
#